data_AF-A0A6L9KZ56-F1
#
_entry.id   AF-A0A6L9KZ56-F1
#
_cell.length_a   1.000
_cell.length_b   1.000
_cell.length_c   1.000
_cell.angle_alpha   90.00
_cell.angle_beta   90.00
_cell.angle_gamma   90.00
#
_symmetry.space_group_name_H-M   'P 1'
#
loop_
_entity.id
_entity.type
_entity.pdbx_description
1 polymer ?
#
loop_
_entity_poly.entity_id
_entity_poly.type
_entity_poly.pdbx_seq_one_letter_code
_entity_poly.pdbx_strand_id
1 'polypeptide(L)'
;MEENKTKRYWKGVEELRNDPTFVKNANSEFANPDLSDSSNDLDGILGGSNTQRRDFLKVMGFGMAAVTLAACEAPVHKAIPYIKKPDLTFPSISDYYASTYTEGGEYASVLVETREGRPIKIEGNTLSSVSKGGTSARVQASVLSLYDIDKLKGPKRGESDIDWATADREIISQLNSVAARGGAIRLVTSTILSPATKAVIAEFIAKYPTASHIMYDANSAFGVVQANQASFGKAVIPSYDFSKAQTIVSVGADFLGTWIAPFEFAHSYSQGRKVGAVGNGKKTMSRHYQFETGLSMTGANADYRTAIKPSQEGLVVAALYNKVAAKLGGTAISTASVDVAHLDKAANDLAAARGKAIVVSGSNDPNVQIVVNALNNLLGSYGTTIDINTPVNYRQGNDQQMNAFIDEAKSGRVGAVLFFGANPVYEHPRGAELAESISKISLSVSFADRADETASLVKYIAPAPHYLECWSDAEPKQGFYSLAQPAITNIFKTRQFQSSLLTWIGKPSDFQVYLKNFWRTNRYPQASGFSSFDAFWVKCLNDGVFEPNKGAGVAGGASFAGNVAQAATGISQRYKPSTGLELALYEKVSIGTGSLANNPWLQEMPDPVTKACWDNYAALSQKTANELSLAQNDLVNVTVNGKSIELPVIIQPGQADNTVSVAIGYGREKAGKAANGVGKNAYPFASVAGGYVTLSSFSAKVEKAGGTREIAQTQTHDTVMGRHAVLQETILANYQKNPKAGRFEPKVVTSEGPKTSTDISLWNGYGKPNHSWGMVIDLNACLGCGACVISCQAENNIAVVGRQEVINRREMHWLRIDRYYSSDAEPENLKELEVASANPEVTFQPMLCQHCSNAPCETVCPVLATTHSTEGLNQMTYNRCVGTRYCANNCPYKVRRFNWFKYFDNDNFDYNFNNDLGKMAINPDVTVRSRGVIEKCSFCVQRIQESKLTAKKERRRLEPDEVQTACSQACSTGAIIFGDMNNPESTISKILTEEKDGRAFHVLEEINVRPQISYLTKIRNKDEEPKQATRQESHA
;
A
#
# COMPACT_ATOMS: atom_id res chain seq x y z
N MET A 1 71.21 -2.42 -1.51
CA MET A 1 70.14 -1.42 -1.68
C MET A 1 69.20 -1.64 -0.51
N GLU A 2 69.10 -0.67 0.40
CA GLU A 2 68.32 -0.78 1.63
C GLU A 2 66.82 -0.90 1.32
N GLU A 3 66.22 -2.01 1.78
CA GLU A 3 64.78 -2.23 1.76
C GLU A 3 64.07 -1.36 2.79
N ASN A 4 63.02 -0.68 2.33
CA ASN A 4 62.27 0.33 3.07
C ASN A 4 61.47 -0.30 4.22
N LYS A 5 61.95 -0.14 5.46
CA LYS A 5 61.40 -0.70 6.71
C LYS A 5 60.24 0.09 7.34
N THR A 6 59.44 0.82 6.57
CA THR A 6 58.27 1.54 7.11
C THR A 6 56.97 0.93 6.61
N LYS A 7 56.21 0.32 7.53
CA LYS A 7 54.82 -0.11 7.29
C LYS A 7 54.00 1.11 6.87
N ARG A 8 53.53 1.10 5.62
CA ARG A 8 52.65 2.15 5.08
C ARG A 8 51.21 1.76 5.43
N TYR A 9 50.49 2.64 6.12
CA TYR A 9 49.08 2.47 6.44
C TYR A 9 48.26 3.37 5.52
N TRP A 10 47.14 2.87 5.00
CA TRP A 10 46.22 3.59 4.11
C TRP A 10 44.78 3.40 4.58
N LYS A 11 43.93 4.41 4.38
CA LYS A 11 42.52 4.42 4.78
C LYS A 11 41.59 3.93 3.66
N GLY A 12 42.07 3.88 2.42
CA GLY A 12 41.30 3.48 1.24
C GLY A 12 42.18 2.99 0.10
N VAL A 13 41.57 2.38 -0.91
CA VAL A 13 42.28 1.83 -2.08
C VAL A 13 42.86 2.96 -2.95
N GLU A 14 42.20 4.11 -2.94
CA GLU A 14 42.59 5.34 -3.64
C GLU A 14 43.86 5.96 -3.02
N GLU A 15 43.96 5.94 -1.68
CA GLU A 15 45.15 6.36 -0.94
C GLU A 15 46.32 5.38 -1.13
N LEU A 16 46.03 4.08 -1.20
CA LEU A 16 47.03 3.06 -1.54
C LEU A 16 47.59 3.24 -2.96
N ARG A 17 46.72 3.59 -3.91
CA ARG A 17 47.07 3.79 -5.33
C ARG A 17 47.58 5.19 -5.66
N ASN A 18 47.58 6.10 -4.68
CA ASN A 18 47.98 7.49 -4.85
C ASN A 18 47.18 8.19 -5.97
N ASP A 19 45.88 7.92 -5.99
CA ASP A 19 44.99 8.39 -7.05
C ASP A 19 45.04 9.93 -7.19
N PRO A 20 45.22 10.49 -8.40
CA PRO A 20 45.40 11.93 -8.59
C PRO A 20 44.24 12.78 -8.04
N THR A 21 43.02 12.25 -8.12
CA THR A 21 41.81 12.89 -7.60
C THR A 21 41.75 12.83 -6.08
N PHE A 22 42.20 11.72 -5.47
CA PHE A 22 42.33 11.61 -4.03
C PHE A 22 43.40 12.56 -3.48
N VAL A 23 44.59 12.61 -4.08
CA VAL A 23 45.69 13.52 -3.67
C VAL A 23 45.28 14.98 -3.81
N LYS A 24 44.57 15.33 -4.90
CA LYS A 24 44.07 16.69 -5.13
C LYS A 24 43.06 17.14 -4.06
N ASN A 25 42.26 16.21 -3.54
CA ASN A 25 41.19 16.51 -2.59
C ASN A 25 41.53 16.12 -1.14
N ALA A 26 42.73 15.58 -0.88
CA ALA A 26 43.14 15.03 0.42
C ALA A 26 43.06 16.05 1.56
N ASN A 27 43.16 17.35 1.25
CA ASN A 27 43.10 18.45 2.21
C ASN A 27 41.77 19.23 2.17
N SER A 28 40.77 18.77 1.42
CA SER A 28 39.49 19.47 1.21
C SER A 28 38.31 18.58 1.61
N GLU A 29 37.94 18.61 2.89
CA GLU A 29 36.82 17.82 3.43
C GLU A 29 35.45 18.30 2.90
N PHE A 30 35.37 19.52 2.37
CA PHE A 30 34.18 20.09 1.74
C PHE A 30 34.56 20.95 0.52
N ALA A 31 34.78 20.34 -0.64
CA ALA A 31 34.97 21.08 -1.89
C ALA A 31 33.61 21.53 -2.45
N ASN A 32 33.23 22.79 -2.19
CA ASN A 32 32.21 23.49 -2.97
C ASN A 32 32.95 24.39 -3.97
N PRO A 33 32.73 24.29 -5.30
CA PRO A 33 33.59 24.98 -6.27
C PRO A 33 33.43 26.51 -6.37
N ASP A 34 32.56 27.15 -5.59
CA ASP A 34 32.12 28.52 -5.91
C ASP A 34 32.01 29.43 -4.69
N LEU A 35 33.13 29.60 -3.98
CA LEU A 35 33.26 30.57 -2.88
C LEU A 35 34.34 31.64 -3.14
N SER A 36 34.91 31.69 -4.36
CA SER A 36 35.99 32.63 -4.70
C SER A 36 35.58 34.10 -4.72
N ASP A 37 34.28 34.42 -4.65
CA ASP A 37 33.80 35.81 -4.63
C ASP A 37 33.54 36.36 -3.21
N SER A 38 33.84 35.59 -2.15
CA SER A 38 33.63 36.03 -0.76
C SER A 38 34.90 36.11 0.10
N SER A 39 36.06 35.72 -0.44
CA SER A 39 37.32 35.69 0.32
C SER A 39 38.02 37.05 0.46
N ASN A 40 37.61 38.07 -0.31
CA ASN A 40 38.29 39.37 -0.30
C ASN A 40 37.87 40.29 0.87
N ASP A 41 36.76 40.00 1.57
CA ASP A 41 36.28 40.85 2.69
C ASP A 41 36.85 40.43 4.06
N LEU A 42 37.47 39.24 4.16
CA LEU A 42 37.99 38.74 5.45
C LEU A 42 39.49 39.06 5.67
N ASP A 43 40.27 39.25 4.60
CA ASP A 43 41.70 39.59 4.67
C ASP A 43 41.93 41.03 5.17
N GLY A 44 40.95 41.92 5.01
CA GLY A 44 41.02 43.31 5.50
C GLY A 44 40.86 43.47 7.01
N ILE A 45 40.25 42.49 7.69
CA ILE A 45 39.90 42.58 9.13
C ILE A 45 40.95 41.90 10.02
N LEU A 46 41.64 40.87 9.50
CA LEU A 46 42.58 40.06 10.25
C LEU A 46 43.97 40.18 9.62
N GLY A 47 44.66 41.28 9.92
CA GLY A 47 46.00 41.53 9.41
C GLY A 47 46.96 40.36 9.66
N GLY A 48 47.40 39.72 8.57
CA GLY A 48 48.62 38.95 8.48
C GLY A 48 48.66 37.59 9.19
N SER A 49 48.74 36.53 8.37
CA SER A 49 49.31 35.20 8.61
C SER A 49 49.75 34.84 10.05
N ASN A 50 48.79 34.56 10.95
CA ASN A 50 48.91 33.61 12.08
C ASN A 50 47.62 33.61 12.93
N THR A 51 46.53 33.06 12.40
CA THR A 51 45.29 32.88 13.19
C THR A 51 45.46 31.77 14.24
N GLN A 52 45.62 32.15 15.51
CA GLN A 52 45.54 31.20 16.64
C GLN A 52 44.08 30.88 16.99
N ARG A 53 43.83 29.70 17.58
CA ARG A 53 42.52 29.24 18.11
C ARG A 53 41.77 30.30 18.93
N ARG A 54 42.52 31.18 19.61
CA ARG A 54 41.98 32.28 20.41
C ARG A 54 41.31 33.37 19.57
N ASP A 55 41.84 33.68 18.39
CA ASP A 55 41.30 34.75 17.53
C ASP A 55 40.10 34.24 16.72
N PHE A 56 40.09 32.95 16.37
CA PHE A 56 38.88 32.26 15.88
C PHE A 56 37.74 32.32 16.92
N LEU A 57 38.04 32.07 18.21
CA LEU A 57 37.04 32.15 19.28
C LEU A 57 36.57 33.59 19.54
N LYS A 58 37.42 34.61 19.35
CA LYS A 58 37.01 36.03 19.44
C LYS A 58 36.10 36.43 18.28
N VAL A 59 36.42 36.02 17.05
CA VAL A 59 35.59 36.30 15.87
C VAL A 59 34.27 35.53 15.94
N MET A 60 34.27 34.29 16.44
CA MET A 60 33.03 33.55 16.71
C MET A 60 32.23 34.20 17.84
N GLY A 61 32.87 34.71 18.89
CA GLY A 61 32.22 35.43 19.99
C GLY A 61 31.60 36.76 19.54
N PHE A 62 32.31 37.54 18.72
CA PHE A 62 31.79 38.79 18.12
C PHE A 62 30.74 38.52 17.04
N GLY A 63 30.93 37.48 16.22
CA GLY A 63 29.96 37.03 15.23
C GLY A 63 28.67 36.52 15.87
N MET A 64 28.75 35.80 16.99
CA MET A 64 27.58 35.43 17.77
C MET A 64 26.86 36.62 18.40
N ALA A 65 27.58 37.66 18.82
CA ALA A 65 26.99 38.90 19.35
C ALA A 65 26.28 39.74 18.26
N ALA A 66 26.85 39.82 17.06
CA ALA A 66 26.24 40.51 15.92
C ALA A 66 25.03 39.74 15.35
N VAL A 67 25.11 38.40 15.30
CA VAL A 67 24.00 37.53 14.89
C VAL A 67 22.88 37.53 15.93
N THR A 68 23.17 37.69 17.22
CA THR A 68 22.12 37.86 18.25
C THR A 68 21.38 39.18 18.13
N LEU A 69 22.04 40.27 17.72
CA LEU A 69 21.39 41.56 17.45
C LEU A 69 20.53 41.55 16.18
N ALA A 70 20.93 40.83 15.12
CA ALA A 70 20.11 40.63 13.92
C ALA A 70 18.98 39.60 14.13
N ALA A 71 19.13 38.67 15.09
CA ALA A 71 18.10 37.70 15.47
C ALA A 71 17.03 38.26 16.43
N CYS A 72 17.06 39.57 16.75
CA CYS A 72 16.10 40.21 17.66
C CYS A 72 14.78 40.64 17.00
N GLU A 73 14.61 40.57 15.68
CA GLU A 73 13.28 40.68 15.07
C GLU A 73 12.63 39.29 14.98
N ALA A 74 12.10 38.80 16.11
CA ALA A 74 11.17 37.69 16.06
C ALA A 74 9.97 38.10 15.19
N PRO A 75 9.58 37.30 14.18
CA PRO A 75 8.44 37.65 13.35
C PRO A 75 7.19 37.79 14.21
N VAL A 76 6.38 38.80 13.92
CA VAL A 76 5.12 39.02 14.66
C VAL A 76 4.15 37.87 14.34
N HIS A 77 4.00 36.95 15.28
CA HIS A 77 3.01 35.87 15.19
C HIS A 77 1.61 36.43 15.45
N LYS A 78 0.71 36.27 14.48
CA LYS A 78 -0.69 36.68 14.59
C LYS A 78 -1.55 35.47 14.97
N ALA A 79 -2.44 35.63 15.95
CA ALA A 79 -3.49 34.68 16.26
C ALA A 79 -4.82 35.26 15.77
N ILE A 80 -5.47 34.60 14.80
CA ILE A 80 -6.72 35.07 14.20
C ILE A 80 -7.87 34.18 14.70
N PRO A 81 -8.77 34.67 15.57
CA PRO A 81 -9.90 33.89 16.05
C PRO A 81 -11.00 33.79 14.99
N TYR A 82 -11.93 32.84 15.19
CA TYR A 82 -13.15 32.77 14.39
C TYR A 82 -13.99 34.05 14.57
N ILE A 83 -14.51 34.59 13.46
CA ILE A 83 -15.55 35.63 13.51
C ILE A 83 -16.85 35.04 14.08
N LYS A 84 -17.20 33.83 13.65
CA LYS A 84 -18.31 33.03 14.18
C LYS A 84 -17.81 31.61 14.43
N LYS A 85 -17.50 31.29 15.68
CA LYS A 85 -17.03 29.96 16.07
C LYS A 85 -18.16 28.93 15.91
N PRO A 86 -17.92 27.77 15.28
CA PRO A 86 -18.87 26.65 15.36
C PRO A 86 -19.04 26.18 16.81
N ASP A 87 -20.24 25.76 17.19
CA ASP A 87 -20.55 25.41 18.58
C ASP A 87 -19.69 24.24 19.08
N LEU A 88 -19.52 23.21 18.24
CA LEU A 88 -18.84 21.95 18.58
C LEU A 88 -17.34 21.94 18.28
N THR A 89 -16.80 22.95 17.61
CA THR A 89 -15.35 23.00 17.32
C THR A 89 -14.62 23.78 18.40
N PHE A 90 -13.61 23.14 18.98
CA PHE A 90 -12.73 23.76 19.97
C PHE A 90 -11.31 23.83 19.41
N PRO A 91 -10.70 25.04 19.36
CA PRO A 91 -9.30 25.15 18.97
C PRO A 91 -8.44 24.21 19.81
N SER A 92 -7.45 23.59 19.17
CA SER A 92 -6.50 22.61 19.70
C SER A 92 -7.05 21.23 20.06
N ILE A 93 -8.30 20.90 19.73
CA ILE A 93 -8.88 19.57 19.95
C ILE A 93 -9.29 19.00 18.58
N SER A 94 -8.90 17.76 18.31
CA SER A 94 -9.26 17.08 17.07
C SER A 94 -10.74 16.68 17.06
N ASP A 95 -11.41 16.93 15.94
CA ASP A 95 -12.77 16.43 15.66
C ASP A 95 -12.67 15.25 14.68
N TYR A 96 -13.44 14.18 14.91
CA TYR A 96 -13.48 12.99 14.04
C TYR A 96 -14.80 12.91 13.28
N TYR A 97 -14.74 12.88 11.95
CA TYR A 97 -15.89 12.74 11.08
C TYR A 97 -15.91 11.36 10.42
N ALA A 98 -17.02 10.63 10.52
CA ALA A 98 -17.18 9.38 9.80
C ALA A 98 -17.44 9.64 8.31
N SER A 99 -16.64 9.06 7.43
CA SER A 99 -16.76 9.23 5.98
C SER A 99 -16.41 7.93 5.25
N THR A 100 -16.37 7.98 3.93
CA THR A 100 -16.16 6.81 3.07
C THR A 100 -15.25 7.13 1.91
N TYR A 101 -14.22 6.30 1.71
CA TYR A 101 -13.30 6.34 0.58
C TYR A 101 -13.71 5.29 -0.47
N THR A 102 -13.74 5.67 -1.76
CA THR A 102 -14.17 4.78 -2.86
C THR A 102 -13.36 4.93 -4.17
N GLU A 103 -12.08 5.28 -4.11
CA GLU A 103 -11.26 5.53 -5.32
C GLU A 103 -10.42 4.32 -5.72
N GLY A 104 -10.09 4.21 -7.02
CA GLY A 104 -9.26 3.12 -7.56
C GLY A 104 -9.90 1.72 -7.48
N GLY A 105 -11.21 1.66 -7.22
CA GLY A 105 -11.99 0.47 -6.85
C GLY A 105 -11.50 -0.23 -5.59
N GLU A 106 -10.99 0.55 -4.65
CA GLU A 106 -10.94 0.20 -3.25
C GLU A 106 -12.11 0.83 -2.50
N TYR A 107 -12.44 0.28 -1.34
CA TYR A 107 -13.40 0.86 -0.41
C TYR A 107 -12.88 0.79 1.02
N ALA A 108 -13.10 1.86 1.78
CA ALA A 108 -12.96 1.86 3.23
C ALA A 108 -13.95 2.83 3.87
N SER A 109 -14.65 2.38 4.91
CA SER A 109 -15.27 3.33 5.85
C SER A 109 -14.18 3.87 6.77
N VAL A 110 -14.12 5.19 6.89
CA VAL A 110 -13.01 5.91 7.51
C VAL A 110 -13.50 6.90 8.57
N LEU A 111 -12.64 7.20 9.53
CA LEU A 111 -12.74 8.35 10.42
C LEU A 111 -11.71 9.38 9.98
N VAL A 112 -12.16 10.59 9.71
CA VAL A 112 -11.32 11.70 9.26
C VAL A 112 -11.04 12.58 10.46
N GLU A 113 -9.79 12.60 10.90
CA GLU A 113 -9.33 13.53 11.92
C GLU A 113 -9.20 14.92 11.30
N THR A 114 -9.84 15.89 11.94
CA THR A 114 -9.82 17.29 11.51
C THR A 114 -9.30 18.20 12.61
N ARG A 115 -8.55 19.23 12.21
CA ARG A 115 -8.09 20.32 13.07
C ARG A 115 -8.72 21.61 12.61
N GLU A 116 -9.57 22.20 13.44
CA GLU A 116 -10.25 23.47 13.12
C GLU A 116 -10.98 23.46 11.75
N GLY A 117 -11.44 22.27 11.30
CA GLY A 117 -12.12 22.06 10.02
C GLY A 117 -11.23 21.62 8.85
N ARG A 118 -9.92 21.37 9.05
CA ARG A 118 -9.03 20.79 8.02
C ARG A 118 -8.72 19.32 8.30
N PRO A 119 -8.96 18.39 7.36
CA PRO A 119 -8.50 17.00 7.46
C PRO A 119 -6.98 16.89 7.58
N ILE A 120 -6.49 16.08 8.51
CA ILE A 120 -5.04 15.87 8.71
C ILE A 120 -4.63 14.39 8.71
N LYS A 121 -5.54 13.49 9.10
CA LYS A 121 -5.26 12.06 9.22
C LYS A 121 -6.52 11.26 8.92
N ILE A 122 -6.32 10.10 8.29
CA ILE A 122 -7.38 9.12 8.05
C ILE A 122 -7.14 7.93 8.98
N GLU A 123 -8.19 7.48 9.64
CA GLU A 123 -8.25 6.23 10.38
C GLU A 123 -9.37 5.35 9.83
N GLY A 124 -9.31 4.05 10.07
CA GLY A 124 -10.41 3.17 9.68
C GLY A 124 -11.56 3.26 10.69
N ASN A 125 -12.80 3.21 10.20
CA ASN A 125 -13.98 3.15 11.04
C ASN A 125 -14.21 1.72 11.56
N THR A 126 -14.11 1.54 12.88
CA THR A 126 -14.29 0.24 13.54
C THR A 126 -15.75 -0.25 13.54
N LEU A 127 -16.72 0.64 13.29
CA LEU A 127 -18.14 0.29 13.21
C LEU A 127 -18.53 -0.39 11.90
N SER A 128 -17.69 -0.31 10.85
CA SER A 128 -17.96 -1.01 9.60
C SER A 128 -17.62 -2.49 9.70
N SER A 129 -18.58 -3.38 9.44
CA SER A 129 -18.31 -4.82 9.42
C SER A 129 -17.52 -5.27 8.16
N VAL A 130 -17.45 -4.41 7.14
CA VAL A 130 -16.71 -4.63 5.89
C VAL A 130 -15.23 -4.26 6.05
N SER A 131 -14.91 -3.02 6.42
CA SER A 131 -13.51 -2.57 6.55
C SER A 131 -12.90 -2.81 7.94
N LYS A 132 -13.71 -2.97 8.99
CA LYS A 132 -13.31 -3.35 10.36
C LYS A 132 -12.15 -2.53 10.94
N GLY A 133 -12.16 -1.22 10.70
CA GLY A 133 -11.11 -0.31 11.18
C GLY A 133 -9.77 -0.36 10.41
N GLY A 134 -9.62 -1.19 9.39
CA GLY A 134 -8.40 -1.27 8.58
C GLY A 134 -8.34 -0.25 7.44
N THR A 135 -7.12 0.09 6.98
CA THR A 135 -6.88 1.00 5.83
C THR A 135 -5.70 0.51 4.96
N SER A 136 -5.68 0.79 3.65
CA SER A 136 -4.44 0.68 2.84
C SER A 136 -3.52 1.87 3.03
N ALA A 137 -2.29 1.71 2.52
CA ALA A 137 -1.43 2.82 2.15
C ALA A 137 -2.15 3.89 1.31
N ARG A 138 -2.94 3.52 0.28
CA ARG A 138 -3.69 4.46 -0.57
C ARG A 138 -4.75 5.24 0.20
N VAL A 139 -5.55 4.56 1.03
CA VAL A 139 -6.55 5.20 1.90
C VAL A 139 -5.87 6.20 2.83
N GLN A 140 -4.76 5.80 3.48
CA GLN A 140 -3.99 6.68 4.36
C GLN A 140 -3.42 7.89 3.62
N ALA A 141 -2.90 7.69 2.41
CA ALA A 141 -2.27 8.74 1.63
C ALA A 141 -3.27 9.71 0.99
N SER A 142 -4.52 9.31 0.81
CA SER A 142 -5.55 10.12 0.13
C SER A 142 -5.77 11.50 0.77
N VAL A 143 -5.51 11.66 2.08
CA VAL A 143 -5.56 12.99 2.72
C VAL A 143 -4.55 13.96 2.12
N LEU A 144 -3.40 13.49 1.65
CA LEU A 144 -2.46 14.35 0.96
C LEU A 144 -2.95 14.71 -0.44
N SER A 145 -3.63 13.78 -1.13
CA SER A 145 -4.25 14.04 -2.43
C SER A 145 -5.35 15.10 -2.37
N LEU A 146 -6.01 15.31 -1.20
CA LEU A 146 -6.91 16.46 -0.99
C LEU A 146 -6.18 17.79 -1.26
N TYR A 147 -4.96 17.93 -0.74
CA TYR A 147 -4.15 19.14 -0.73
C TYR A 147 -3.14 19.23 -1.88
N ASP A 148 -3.45 18.59 -3.00
CA ASP A 148 -2.64 18.68 -4.22
C ASP A 148 -2.84 20.02 -4.93
N ILE A 149 -1.75 20.76 -5.14
CA ILE A 149 -1.73 22.09 -5.75
C ILE A 149 -1.98 22.05 -7.27
N ASP A 150 -1.78 20.89 -7.92
CA ASP A 150 -1.94 20.71 -9.37
C ASP A 150 -3.42 20.55 -9.79
N LYS A 151 -4.35 20.56 -8.83
CA LYS A 151 -5.79 20.52 -9.09
C LYS A 151 -6.31 21.78 -9.79
N LEU A 152 -7.30 21.59 -10.65
CA LEU A 152 -8.03 22.66 -11.31
C LEU A 152 -8.84 23.47 -10.31
N LYS A 153 -8.75 24.80 -10.46
CA LYS A 153 -9.39 25.75 -9.54
C LYS A 153 -10.86 26.03 -9.88
N GLY A 154 -11.33 25.60 -11.05
CA GLY A 154 -12.66 25.83 -11.60
C GLY A 154 -12.84 25.17 -12.98
N PRO A 155 -14.00 25.31 -13.63
CA PRO A 155 -14.27 24.66 -14.91
C PRO A 155 -13.48 25.31 -16.06
N LYS A 156 -13.14 24.50 -17.06
CA LYS A 156 -12.41 24.92 -18.27
C LYS A 156 -13.15 24.57 -19.55
N ARG A 157 -12.97 25.38 -20.60
CA ARG A 157 -13.32 25.08 -22.00
C ARG A 157 -12.04 25.11 -22.83
N GLY A 158 -11.61 23.93 -23.28
CA GLY A 158 -10.23 23.75 -23.75
C GLY A 158 -9.24 24.26 -22.70
N GLU A 159 -8.34 25.15 -23.10
CA GLU A 159 -7.38 25.76 -22.18
C GLU A 159 -7.90 26.99 -21.42
N SER A 160 -9.09 27.50 -21.76
CA SER A 160 -9.64 28.70 -21.14
C SER A 160 -10.39 28.40 -19.86
N ASP A 161 -10.11 29.15 -18.79
CA ASP A 161 -10.93 29.14 -17.58
C ASP A 161 -12.29 29.81 -17.86
N ILE A 162 -13.37 29.19 -17.39
CA ILE A 162 -14.73 29.71 -17.50
C ILE A 162 -15.43 29.66 -16.13
N ASP A 163 -16.58 30.31 -16.01
CA ASP A 163 -17.45 30.15 -14.84
C ASP A 163 -18.45 28.99 -15.04
N TRP A 164 -19.04 28.52 -13.94
CA TRP A 164 -20.02 27.43 -13.96
C TRP A 164 -21.28 27.78 -14.76
N ALA A 165 -21.73 29.03 -14.72
CA ALA A 165 -22.92 29.46 -15.45
C ALA A 165 -22.74 29.36 -16.98
N THR A 166 -21.55 29.72 -17.46
CA THR A 166 -21.12 29.57 -18.85
C THR A 166 -21.00 28.10 -19.22
N ALA A 167 -20.33 27.30 -18.39
CA ALA A 167 -20.20 25.86 -18.61
C ALA A 167 -21.58 25.19 -18.74
N ASP A 168 -22.50 25.49 -17.82
CA ASP A 168 -23.85 24.93 -17.80
C ASP A 168 -24.64 25.31 -19.05
N ARG A 169 -24.71 26.60 -19.38
CA ARG A 169 -25.43 27.09 -20.56
C ARG A 169 -24.95 26.39 -21.84
N GLU A 170 -23.64 26.24 -22.01
CA GLU A 170 -23.05 25.65 -23.21
C GLU A 170 -23.21 24.14 -23.25
N ILE A 171 -22.96 23.44 -22.14
CA ILE A 171 -23.13 21.98 -22.04
C ILE A 171 -24.60 21.59 -22.23
N ILE A 172 -25.53 22.27 -21.58
CA ILE A 172 -26.98 22.02 -21.73
C ILE A 172 -27.41 22.23 -23.20
N SER A 173 -26.96 23.33 -23.82
CA SER A 173 -27.25 23.61 -25.22
C SER A 173 -26.77 22.49 -26.14
N GLN A 174 -25.54 22.00 -25.93
CA GLN A 174 -24.97 20.91 -26.73
C GLN A 174 -25.65 19.55 -26.46
N LEU A 175 -25.97 19.22 -25.21
CA LEU A 175 -26.73 18.02 -24.86
C LEU A 175 -28.09 18.00 -25.58
N ASN A 176 -28.83 19.11 -25.52
CA ASN A 176 -30.11 19.25 -26.21
C ASN A 176 -29.96 19.14 -27.74
N SER A 177 -28.90 19.72 -28.31
CA SER A 177 -28.61 19.61 -29.76
C SER A 177 -28.29 18.18 -30.20
N VAL A 178 -27.55 17.43 -29.39
CA VAL A 178 -27.24 16.01 -29.65
C VAL A 178 -28.51 15.17 -29.54
N ALA A 179 -29.30 15.38 -28.48
CA ALA A 179 -30.54 14.67 -28.25
C ALA A 179 -31.58 14.92 -29.36
N ALA A 180 -31.73 16.17 -29.82
CA ALA A 180 -32.67 16.53 -30.89
C ALA A 180 -32.37 15.84 -32.23
N ARG A 181 -31.11 15.46 -32.47
CA ARG A 181 -30.66 14.74 -33.67
C ARG A 181 -30.61 13.23 -33.48
N GLY A 182 -31.03 12.71 -32.32
CA GLY A 182 -30.95 11.29 -31.98
C GLY A 182 -29.52 10.77 -31.80
N GLY A 183 -28.56 11.65 -31.52
CA GLY A 183 -27.15 11.26 -31.34
C GLY A 183 -26.94 10.47 -30.05
N ALA A 184 -25.99 9.53 -30.07
CA ALA A 184 -25.66 8.71 -28.90
C ALA A 184 -24.97 9.55 -27.81
N ILE A 185 -25.42 9.38 -26.57
CA ILE A 185 -24.81 10.00 -25.39
C ILE A 185 -24.20 8.88 -24.53
N ARG A 186 -22.98 9.08 -24.03
CA ARG A 186 -22.25 8.05 -23.27
C ARG A 186 -21.74 8.64 -21.96
N LEU A 187 -22.12 8.04 -20.84
CA LEU A 187 -21.49 8.32 -19.55
C LEU A 187 -20.50 7.19 -19.28
N VAL A 188 -19.22 7.52 -19.22
CA VAL A 188 -18.14 6.56 -19.00
C VAL A 188 -17.54 6.84 -17.63
N THR A 189 -17.65 5.89 -16.72
CA THR A 189 -17.18 6.06 -15.34
C THR A 189 -16.31 4.89 -14.90
N SER A 190 -15.48 5.11 -13.89
CA SER A 190 -15.03 3.97 -13.07
C SER A 190 -16.19 3.39 -12.27
N THR A 191 -15.96 2.28 -11.57
CA THR A 191 -16.95 1.65 -10.71
C THR A 191 -17.56 2.65 -9.71
N ILE A 192 -18.89 2.82 -9.75
CA ILE A 192 -19.64 3.65 -8.80
C ILE A 192 -20.27 2.75 -7.73
N LEU A 193 -19.90 2.96 -6.47
CA LEU A 193 -20.49 2.25 -5.33
C LEU A 193 -21.75 2.92 -4.80
N SER A 194 -21.94 4.21 -5.04
CA SER A 194 -23.04 5.04 -4.52
C SER A 194 -24.40 4.70 -5.15
N PRO A 195 -25.36 4.16 -4.38
CA PRO A 195 -26.73 3.97 -4.86
C PRO A 195 -27.42 5.30 -5.24
N ALA A 196 -27.19 6.38 -4.48
CA ALA A 196 -27.77 7.68 -4.80
C ALA A 196 -27.21 8.26 -6.11
N THR A 197 -25.92 8.09 -6.37
CA THR A 197 -25.30 8.50 -7.64
C THR A 197 -25.85 7.71 -8.82
N LYS A 198 -26.00 6.38 -8.67
CA LYS A 198 -26.66 5.55 -9.69
C LYS A 198 -28.08 6.02 -9.98
N ALA A 199 -28.83 6.47 -8.96
CA ALA A 199 -30.16 7.04 -9.15
C ALA A 199 -30.12 8.35 -9.95
N VAL A 200 -29.18 9.27 -9.67
CA VAL A 200 -29.00 10.49 -10.47
C VAL A 200 -28.67 10.18 -11.93
N ILE A 201 -27.81 9.19 -12.18
CA ILE A 201 -27.50 8.74 -13.55
C ILE A 201 -28.74 8.19 -14.26
N ALA A 202 -29.56 7.39 -13.55
CA ALA A 202 -30.80 6.86 -14.10
C ALA A 202 -31.78 7.99 -14.49
N GLU A 203 -31.89 9.04 -13.67
CA GLU A 203 -32.69 10.22 -14.00
C GLU A 203 -32.13 11.00 -15.20
N PHE A 204 -30.80 11.07 -15.33
CA PHE A 204 -30.15 11.66 -16.50
C PHE A 204 -30.47 10.88 -17.79
N ILE A 205 -30.40 9.55 -17.73
CA ILE A 205 -30.76 8.67 -18.85
C ILE A 205 -32.25 8.80 -19.19
N ALA A 206 -33.13 8.95 -18.20
CA ALA A 206 -34.55 9.16 -18.44
C ALA A 206 -34.83 10.47 -19.20
N LYS A 207 -34.05 11.53 -18.95
CA LYS A 207 -34.13 12.80 -19.70
C LYS A 207 -33.58 12.69 -21.12
N TYR A 208 -32.54 11.90 -21.32
CA TYR A 208 -31.86 11.71 -22.60
C TYR A 208 -31.87 10.22 -23.01
N PRO A 209 -32.90 9.73 -23.70
CA PRO A 209 -33.08 8.28 -23.94
C PRO A 209 -31.98 7.59 -24.77
N THR A 210 -31.16 8.35 -25.52
CA THR A 210 -30.00 7.83 -26.24
C THR A 210 -28.74 7.73 -25.36
N ALA A 211 -28.83 8.13 -24.08
CA ALA A 211 -27.76 8.02 -23.11
C ALA A 211 -27.63 6.60 -22.57
N SER A 212 -26.39 6.12 -22.46
CA SER A 212 -26.07 4.87 -21.78
C SER A 212 -24.92 5.08 -20.79
N HIS A 213 -24.99 4.39 -19.66
CA HIS A 213 -23.92 4.37 -18.67
C HIS A 213 -23.04 3.14 -18.86
N ILE A 214 -21.75 3.38 -18.98
CA ILE A 214 -20.70 2.38 -19.14
C ILE A 214 -19.75 2.54 -17.97
N MET A 215 -19.66 1.50 -17.13
CA MET A 215 -18.60 1.38 -16.14
C MET A 215 -17.44 0.61 -16.75
N TYR A 216 -16.22 1.05 -16.51
CA TYR A 216 -15.02 0.27 -16.83
C TYR A 216 -14.02 0.33 -15.68
N ASP A 217 -13.24 -0.74 -15.52
CA ASP A 217 -12.12 -0.82 -14.58
C ASP A 217 -10.86 -1.15 -15.37
N ALA A 218 -9.73 -0.48 -15.07
CA ALA A 218 -8.45 -0.72 -15.77
C ALA A 218 -7.95 -2.16 -15.56
N ASN A 219 -8.12 -2.68 -14.35
CA ASN A 219 -7.98 -4.09 -14.03
C ASN A 219 -9.38 -4.68 -13.78
N SER A 220 -9.88 -5.42 -14.77
CA SER A 220 -11.27 -5.84 -14.84
C SER A 220 -11.51 -7.18 -14.16
N ALA A 221 -12.66 -7.29 -13.49
CA ALA A 221 -13.20 -8.53 -12.93
C ALA A 221 -14.43 -9.04 -13.72
N PHE A 222 -14.65 -8.54 -14.94
CA PHE A 222 -15.83 -8.84 -15.75
C PHE A 222 -15.98 -10.34 -16.08
N GLY A 223 -14.87 -11.06 -16.25
CA GLY A 223 -14.84 -12.51 -16.43
C GLY A 223 -15.46 -13.28 -15.26
N VAL A 224 -15.27 -12.82 -14.01
CA VAL A 224 -15.91 -13.39 -12.82
C VAL A 224 -17.42 -13.19 -12.87
N VAL A 225 -17.87 -11.98 -13.23
CA VAL A 225 -19.30 -11.63 -13.37
C VAL A 225 -19.98 -12.52 -14.42
N GLN A 226 -19.37 -12.63 -15.60
CA GLN A 226 -19.89 -13.44 -16.71
C GLN A 226 -19.91 -14.94 -16.37
N ALA A 227 -18.87 -15.44 -15.72
CA ALA A 227 -18.84 -16.83 -15.29
C ALA A 227 -19.90 -17.15 -14.24
N ASN A 228 -20.16 -16.25 -13.28
CA ASN A 228 -21.25 -16.43 -12.31
C ASN A 228 -22.63 -16.34 -12.98
N GLN A 229 -22.81 -15.47 -13.97
CA GLN A 229 -24.04 -15.45 -14.77
C GLN A 229 -24.25 -16.80 -15.49
N ALA A 230 -23.21 -17.35 -16.12
CA ALA A 230 -23.28 -18.64 -16.81
C ALA A 230 -23.41 -19.83 -15.86
N SER A 231 -22.84 -19.75 -14.66
CA SER A 231 -22.80 -20.86 -13.69
C SER A 231 -24.03 -20.90 -12.78
N PHE A 232 -24.60 -19.76 -12.41
CA PHE A 232 -25.62 -19.64 -11.37
C PHE A 232 -26.80 -18.74 -11.76
N GLY A 233 -26.79 -18.16 -12.96
CA GLY A 233 -27.82 -17.21 -13.41
C GLY A 233 -27.72 -15.83 -12.76
N LYS A 234 -26.59 -15.51 -12.08
CA LYS A 234 -26.38 -14.24 -11.38
C LYS A 234 -25.11 -13.54 -11.84
N ALA A 235 -25.25 -12.38 -12.49
CA ALA A 235 -24.14 -11.53 -12.91
C ALA A 235 -23.57 -10.74 -11.72
N VAL A 236 -22.76 -11.40 -10.89
CA VAL A 236 -22.20 -10.83 -9.65
C VAL A 236 -20.77 -11.28 -9.41
N ILE A 237 -20.05 -10.54 -8.57
CA ILE A 237 -18.83 -11.01 -7.90
C ILE A 237 -19.25 -11.55 -6.53
N PRO A 238 -19.07 -12.85 -6.22
CA PRO A 238 -19.45 -13.40 -4.93
C PRO A 238 -18.55 -12.85 -3.81
N SER A 239 -19.02 -12.93 -2.57
CA SER A 239 -18.17 -12.67 -1.42
C SER A 239 -17.38 -13.92 -1.02
N TYR A 240 -16.14 -13.72 -0.59
CA TYR A 240 -15.21 -14.76 -0.18
C TYR A 240 -14.81 -14.56 1.28
N ASP A 241 -14.99 -15.60 2.10
CA ASP A 241 -14.64 -15.56 3.52
C ASP A 241 -13.49 -16.54 3.82
N PHE A 242 -12.27 -16.02 3.76
CA PHE A 242 -11.05 -16.80 4.01
C PHE A 242 -10.91 -17.23 5.47
N SER A 243 -11.68 -16.65 6.41
CA SER A 243 -11.62 -17.04 7.82
C SER A 243 -12.23 -18.43 8.08
N LYS A 244 -13.10 -18.87 7.17
CA LYS A 244 -13.74 -20.19 7.19
C LYS A 244 -12.97 -21.25 6.38
N ALA A 245 -11.91 -20.86 5.68
CA ALA A 245 -11.13 -21.76 4.84
C ALA A 245 -10.00 -22.44 5.64
N GLN A 246 -9.92 -23.77 5.55
CA GLN A 246 -8.79 -24.57 6.00
C GLN A 246 -7.76 -24.76 4.88
N THR A 247 -8.20 -24.92 3.64
CA THR A 247 -7.32 -25.00 2.46
C THR A 247 -7.69 -23.93 1.45
N ILE A 248 -6.71 -23.13 1.04
CA ILE A 248 -6.83 -22.04 0.10
C ILE A 248 -5.95 -22.36 -1.10
N VAL A 249 -6.52 -22.34 -2.30
CA VAL A 249 -5.75 -22.37 -3.55
C VAL A 249 -6.03 -21.12 -4.35
N SER A 250 -4.99 -20.41 -4.74
CA SER A 250 -5.10 -19.22 -5.58
C SER A 250 -4.25 -19.38 -6.83
N VAL A 251 -4.84 -19.07 -7.98
CA VAL A 251 -4.19 -19.15 -9.30
C VAL A 251 -4.22 -17.77 -9.94
N GLY A 252 -3.08 -17.06 -9.91
CA GLY A 252 -2.93 -15.73 -10.49
C GLY A 252 -3.63 -14.60 -9.73
N ALA A 253 -4.33 -14.87 -8.62
CA ALA A 253 -4.98 -13.84 -7.81
C ALA A 253 -4.08 -13.36 -6.67
N ASP A 254 -3.80 -12.05 -6.65
CA ASP A 254 -3.16 -11.35 -5.53
C ASP A 254 -4.22 -10.77 -4.56
N PHE A 255 -4.99 -11.65 -3.92
CA PHE A 255 -6.13 -11.28 -3.05
C PHE A 255 -5.74 -10.57 -1.75
N LEU A 256 -4.47 -10.63 -1.33
CA LEU A 256 -3.96 -9.83 -0.21
C LEU A 256 -3.48 -8.44 -0.62
N GLY A 257 -3.21 -8.22 -1.90
CA GLY A 257 -2.65 -6.98 -2.42
C GLY A 257 -3.63 -6.11 -3.19
N THR A 258 -4.12 -6.60 -4.35
CA THR A 258 -4.81 -5.75 -5.34
C THR A 258 -6.07 -6.37 -5.93
N TRP A 259 -6.29 -7.68 -5.75
CA TRP A 259 -7.43 -8.38 -6.37
C TRP A 259 -8.75 -8.13 -5.61
N ILE A 260 -9.71 -7.50 -6.31
CA ILE A 260 -11.11 -7.26 -5.94
C ILE A 260 -11.33 -6.51 -4.61
N ALA A 261 -11.05 -7.12 -3.46
CA ALA A 261 -11.37 -6.58 -2.12
C ALA A 261 -10.26 -6.89 -1.10
N PRO A 262 -9.04 -6.36 -1.29
CA PRO A 262 -7.87 -6.78 -0.54
C PRO A 262 -7.97 -6.60 0.98
N PHE A 263 -8.72 -5.61 1.50
CA PHE A 263 -8.88 -5.44 2.96
C PHE A 263 -9.73 -6.54 3.60
N GLU A 264 -10.90 -6.82 3.01
CA GLU A 264 -11.82 -7.84 3.51
C GLU A 264 -11.13 -9.21 3.49
N PHE A 265 -10.39 -9.48 2.42
CA PHE A 265 -9.64 -10.71 2.24
C PHE A 265 -8.43 -10.80 3.18
N ALA A 266 -7.63 -9.73 3.34
CA ALA A 266 -6.51 -9.71 4.27
C ALA A 266 -6.95 -9.93 5.72
N HIS A 267 -8.03 -9.27 6.14
CA HIS A 267 -8.56 -9.44 7.49
C HIS A 267 -9.01 -10.89 7.71
N SER A 268 -9.89 -11.42 6.84
CA SER A 268 -10.40 -12.80 6.98
C SER A 268 -9.31 -13.86 6.86
N TYR A 269 -8.35 -13.70 5.95
CA TYR A 269 -7.18 -14.56 5.80
C TYR A 269 -6.35 -14.60 7.07
N SER A 270 -6.04 -13.43 7.66
CA SER A 270 -5.21 -13.34 8.87
C SER A 270 -5.80 -14.08 10.08
N GLN A 271 -7.13 -14.15 10.22
CA GLN A 271 -7.78 -14.95 11.27
C GLN A 271 -7.49 -16.45 11.12
N GLY A 272 -7.37 -16.92 9.87
CA GLY A 272 -6.94 -18.28 9.56
C GLY A 272 -5.48 -18.56 9.97
N ARG A 273 -4.64 -17.52 10.03
CA ARG A 273 -3.18 -17.57 10.27
C ARG A 273 -2.75 -17.34 11.73
N LYS A 274 -3.57 -16.67 12.53
CA LYS A 274 -3.29 -16.41 13.95
C LYS A 274 -3.32 -17.69 14.78
N VAL A 275 -2.32 -17.86 15.64
CA VAL A 275 -2.15 -18.99 16.58
C VAL A 275 -1.72 -18.46 17.96
N GLY A 276 -1.67 -19.33 18.96
CA GLY A 276 -1.26 -18.95 20.32
C GLY A 276 -2.21 -17.92 20.93
N ALA A 277 -1.69 -17.02 21.77
CA ALA A 277 -2.52 -16.06 22.51
C ALA A 277 -3.27 -15.11 21.57
N VAL A 278 -2.60 -14.64 20.50
CA VAL A 278 -3.21 -13.78 19.47
C VAL A 278 -4.31 -14.50 18.68
N GLY A 279 -4.23 -15.83 18.60
CA GLY A 279 -5.23 -16.70 17.99
C GLY A 279 -6.21 -17.31 18.98
N ASN A 280 -6.37 -16.75 20.19
CA ASN A 280 -7.23 -17.29 21.26
C ASN A 280 -6.92 -18.77 21.60
N GLY A 281 -5.65 -19.10 21.74
CA GLY A 281 -5.16 -20.45 22.05
C GLY A 281 -5.15 -21.43 20.88
N LYS A 282 -5.51 -21.00 19.67
CA LYS A 282 -5.57 -21.85 18.47
C LYS A 282 -4.18 -22.43 18.13
N LYS A 283 -4.13 -23.73 17.87
CA LYS A 283 -2.93 -24.47 17.40
C LYS A 283 -3.08 -25.00 15.96
N THR A 284 -4.06 -24.52 15.22
CA THR A 284 -4.32 -24.89 13.82
C THR A 284 -4.19 -23.65 12.94
N MET A 285 -3.90 -23.86 11.66
CA MET A 285 -3.71 -22.78 10.71
C MET A 285 -4.31 -23.17 9.36
N SER A 286 -4.84 -22.21 8.61
CA SER A 286 -5.18 -22.45 7.20
C SER A 286 -3.92 -22.83 6.42
N ARG A 287 -4.05 -23.61 5.35
CA ARG A 287 -2.97 -23.91 4.42
C ARG A 287 -3.24 -23.20 3.09
N HIS A 288 -2.23 -22.54 2.55
CA HIS A 288 -2.37 -21.76 1.31
C HIS A 288 -1.37 -22.18 0.24
N TYR A 289 -1.91 -22.53 -0.92
CA TYR A 289 -1.19 -22.80 -2.16
C TYR A 289 -1.36 -21.63 -3.14
N GLN A 290 -0.27 -21.08 -3.62
CA GLN A 290 -0.26 -20.01 -4.63
C GLN A 290 0.39 -20.51 -5.92
N PHE A 291 -0.31 -20.35 -7.04
CA PHE A 291 0.23 -20.53 -8.39
C PHE A 291 0.21 -19.16 -9.09
N GLU A 292 1.37 -18.60 -9.43
CA GLU A 292 1.46 -17.25 -10.02
C GLU A 292 2.73 -17.05 -10.84
N THR A 293 2.77 -15.99 -11.67
CA THR A 293 3.93 -15.69 -12.53
C THR A 293 5.03 -14.92 -11.80
N GLY A 294 4.70 -13.71 -11.33
CA GLY A 294 5.58 -12.91 -10.47
C GLY A 294 5.32 -13.21 -9.00
N LEU A 295 6.31 -12.94 -8.14
CA LEU A 295 6.12 -13.05 -6.70
C LEU A 295 5.26 -11.87 -6.20
N SER A 296 4.05 -12.18 -5.73
CA SER A 296 3.10 -11.19 -5.19
C SER A 296 3.14 -11.12 -3.66
N MET A 297 2.40 -10.17 -3.07
CA MET A 297 2.19 -10.14 -1.62
C MET A 297 1.45 -11.40 -1.14
N THR A 298 0.51 -11.89 -1.94
CA THR A 298 -0.22 -13.13 -1.67
C THR A 298 0.70 -14.34 -1.70
N GLY A 299 1.54 -14.48 -2.73
CA GLY A 299 2.49 -15.59 -2.82
C GLY A 299 3.58 -15.56 -1.74
N ALA A 300 4.03 -14.37 -1.34
CA ALA A 300 4.97 -14.20 -0.25
C ALA A 300 4.43 -14.71 1.11
N ASN A 301 3.10 -14.75 1.28
CA ASN A 301 2.46 -15.24 2.50
C ASN A 301 1.93 -16.69 2.37
N ALA A 302 2.07 -17.33 1.20
CA ALA A 302 1.65 -18.70 0.98
C ALA A 302 2.54 -19.71 1.72
N ASP A 303 1.98 -20.89 2.03
CA ASP A 303 2.77 -22.00 2.55
C ASP A 303 3.48 -22.73 1.42
N TYR A 304 2.82 -22.91 0.29
CA TYR A 304 3.42 -23.47 -0.92
C TYR A 304 3.18 -22.52 -2.07
N ARG A 305 4.25 -22.18 -2.78
CA ARG A 305 4.18 -21.31 -3.95
C ARG A 305 4.81 -22.00 -5.14
N THR A 306 4.15 -21.94 -6.28
CA THR A 306 4.64 -22.48 -7.56
C THR A 306 4.62 -21.38 -8.60
N ALA A 307 5.79 -21.09 -9.18
CA ALA A 307 5.91 -20.17 -10.30
C ALA A 307 5.33 -20.82 -11.57
N ILE A 308 4.40 -20.13 -12.26
CA ILE A 308 3.77 -20.60 -13.50
C ILE A 308 3.79 -19.50 -14.57
N LYS A 309 3.89 -19.89 -15.84
CA LYS A 309 3.76 -18.95 -16.95
C LYS A 309 2.29 -18.53 -17.16
N PRO A 310 2.02 -17.31 -17.68
CA PRO A 310 0.66 -16.90 -18.03
C PRO A 310 -0.08 -17.88 -18.94
N SER A 311 0.62 -18.50 -19.90
CA SER A 311 0.02 -19.50 -20.81
C SER A 311 -0.37 -20.83 -20.14
N GLN A 312 0.06 -21.05 -18.90
CA GLN A 312 -0.28 -22.23 -18.11
C GLN A 312 -1.47 -22.00 -17.17
N GLU A 313 -1.87 -20.76 -16.90
CA GLU A 313 -2.84 -20.41 -15.86
C GLU A 313 -4.17 -21.18 -15.98
N GLY A 314 -4.80 -21.15 -17.16
CA GLY A 314 -6.04 -21.88 -17.41
C GLY A 314 -5.88 -23.40 -17.37
N LEU A 315 -4.71 -23.92 -17.75
CA LEU A 315 -4.41 -25.36 -17.70
C LEU A 315 -4.21 -25.85 -16.25
N VAL A 316 -3.60 -25.03 -15.39
CA VAL A 316 -3.44 -25.33 -13.97
C VAL A 316 -4.81 -25.45 -13.29
N VAL A 317 -5.74 -24.53 -13.58
CA VAL A 317 -7.12 -24.60 -13.08
C VAL A 317 -7.82 -25.87 -13.56
N ALA A 318 -7.73 -26.19 -14.86
CA ALA A 318 -8.36 -27.40 -15.42
C ALA A 318 -7.77 -28.69 -14.83
N ALA A 319 -6.45 -28.77 -14.68
CA ALA A 319 -5.75 -29.90 -14.08
C ALA A 319 -6.10 -30.06 -12.59
N LEU A 320 -6.20 -28.95 -11.84
CA LEU A 320 -6.64 -28.97 -10.45
C LEU A 320 -8.08 -29.50 -10.33
N TYR A 321 -8.99 -29.02 -11.18
CA TYR A 321 -10.36 -29.52 -11.25
C TYR A 321 -10.38 -31.03 -11.49
N ASN A 322 -9.64 -31.53 -12.49
CA ASN A 322 -9.59 -32.96 -12.80
C ASN A 322 -9.08 -33.82 -11.64
N LYS A 323 -8.03 -33.36 -10.95
CA LYS A 323 -7.46 -34.08 -9.80
C LYS A 323 -8.43 -34.12 -8.60
N VAL A 324 -9.21 -33.06 -8.37
CA VAL A 324 -10.24 -33.03 -7.33
C VAL A 324 -11.48 -33.84 -7.75
N ALA A 325 -11.90 -33.74 -9.02
CA ALA A 325 -13.00 -34.51 -9.60
C ALA A 325 -12.76 -36.02 -9.46
N ALA A 326 -11.55 -36.50 -9.75
CA ALA A 326 -11.17 -37.89 -9.56
C ALA A 326 -11.32 -38.38 -8.11
N LYS A 327 -11.21 -37.49 -7.11
CA LYS A 327 -11.31 -37.82 -5.67
C LYS A 327 -12.72 -37.73 -5.13
N LEU A 328 -13.52 -36.78 -5.65
CA LEU A 328 -14.84 -36.45 -5.12
C LEU A 328 -16.00 -36.93 -6.01
N GLY A 329 -15.71 -37.68 -7.08
CA GLY A 329 -16.73 -38.24 -7.97
C GLY A 329 -17.26 -37.25 -9.03
N GLY A 330 -16.45 -36.30 -9.47
CA GLY A 330 -16.77 -35.37 -10.57
C GLY A 330 -16.38 -35.90 -11.94
N THR A 331 -16.99 -35.37 -13.00
CA THR A 331 -16.64 -35.71 -14.40
C THR A 331 -15.38 -34.96 -14.83
N ALA A 332 -14.37 -35.70 -15.31
CA ALA A 332 -13.15 -35.11 -15.85
C ALA A 332 -13.42 -34.33 -17.15
N ILE A 333 -12.64 -33.29 -17.37
CA ILE A 333 -12.63 -32.46 -18.58
C ILE A 333 -11.36 -32.69 -19.38
N SER A 334 -11.47 -32.56 -20.71
CA SER A 334 -10.33 -32.71 -21.63
C SER A 334 -9.65 -31.36 -21.86
N THR A 335 -8.38 -31.26 -21.46
CA THR A 335 -7.49 -30.11 -21.71
C THR A 335 -6.05 -30.62 -21.88
N ALA A 336 -5.14 -29.77 -22.41
CA ALA A 336 -3.73 -30.11 -22.45
C ALA A 336 -3.18 -30.35 -21.03
N SER A 337 -2.31 -31.34 -20.87
CA SER A 337 -1.68 -31.60 -19.58
C SER A 337 -0.71 -30.47 -19.22
N VAL A 338 -0.64 -30.17 -17.93
CA VAL A 338 0.39 -29.31 -17.34
C VAL A 338 0.92 -30.01 -16.11
N ASP A 339 2.24 -30.00 -15.95
CA ASP A 339 2.92 -30.53 -14.78
C ASP A 339 3.60 -29.37 -14.05
N VAL A 340 3.13 -29.09 -12.84
CA VAL A 340 3.65 -28.02 -11.99
C VAL A 340 3.72 -28.51 -10.55
N ALA A 341 4.73 -28.04 -9.82
CA ALA A 341 4.96 -28.43 -8.43
C ALA A 341 3.73 -28.15 -7.55
N HIS A 342 3.54 -29.00 -6.54
CA HIS A 342 2.49 -28.90 -5.51
C HIS A 342 1.04 -29.06 -5.99
N LEU A 343 0.77 -29.29 -7.29
CA LEU A 343 -0.60 -29.39 -7.80
C LEU A 343 -1.37 -30.59 -7.24
N ASP A 344 -0.76 -31.78 -7.21
CA ASP A 344 -1.36 -32.97 -6.59
C ASP A 344 -1.62 -32.80 -5.10
N LYS A 345 -0.69 -32.12 -4.42
CA LYS A 345 -0.80 -31.83 -3.00
C LYS A 345 -1.95 -30.87 -2.71
N ALA A 346 -2.06 -29.80 -3.49
CA ALA A 346 -3.18 -28.86 -3.41
C ALA A 346 -4.51 -29.59 -3.64
N ALA A 347 -4.60 -30.47 -4.64
CA ALA A 347 -5.81 -31.25 -4.90
C ALA A 347 -6.18 -32.19 -3.74
N ASN A 348 -5.19 -32.84 -3.11
CA ASN A 348 -5.39 -33.68 -1.92
C ASN A 348 -5.94 -32.87 -0.75
N ASP A 349 -5.30 -31.75 -0.42
CA ASP A 349 -5.67 -30.92 0.73
C ASP A 349 -7.01 -30.20 0.50
N LEU A 350 -7.36 -29.86 -0.74
CA LEU A 350 -8.67 -29.35 -1.11
C LEU A 350 -9.76 -30.40 -0.90
N ALA A 351 -9.55 -31.63 -1.40
CA ALA A 351 -10.52 -32.71 -1.24
C ALA A 351 -10.73 -33.08 0.24
N ALA A 352 -9.66 -33.06 1.05
CA ALA A 352 -9.73 -33.28 2.49
C ALA A 352 -10.47 -32.15 3.24
N ALA A 353 -10.40 -30.92 2.74
CA ALA A 353 -11.03 -29.74 3.33
C ALA A 353 -12.42 -29.43 2.73
N ARG A 354 -13.15 -30.43 2.21
CA ARG A 354 -14.49 -30.25 1.63
C ARG A 354 -15.42 -29.47 2.59
N GLY A 355 -16.10 -28.45 2.07
CA GLY A 355 -16.94 -27.51 2.84
C GLY A 355 -16.17 -26.41 3.58
N LYS A 356 -14.83 -26.49 3.62
CA LYS A 356 -13.91 -25.52 4.23
C LYS A 356 -12.75 -25.19 3.28
N ALA A 357 -12.96 -25.33 1.98
CA ALA A 357 -11.98 -25.06 0.94
C ALA A 357 -12.40 -23.83 0.15
N ILE A 358 -11.42 -23.14 -0.44
CA ILE A 358 -11.67 -22.04 -1.37
C ILE A 358 -10.64 -22.07 -2.49
N VAL A 359 -11.12 -21.93 -3.73
CA VAL A 359 -10.29 -21.75 -4.91
C VAL A 359 -10.62 -20.41 -5.56
N VAL A 360 -9.62 -19.58 -5.82
CA VAL A 360 -9.77 -18.29 -6.51
C VAL A 360 -8.83 -18.18 -7.69
N SER A 361 -9.20 -17.40 -8.71
CA SER A 361 -8.34 -17.11 -9.86
C SER A 361 -8.37 -15.63 -10.24
N GLY A 362 -7.21 -15.10 -10.62
CA GLY A 362 -7.02 -13.74 -11.11
C GLY A 362 -7.40 -13.55 -12.58
N SER A 363 -7.71 -14.63 -13.30
CA SER A 363 -8.01 -14.58 -14.73
C SER A 363 -9.31 -13.82 -15.01
N ASN A 364 -9.26 -12.86 -15.95
CA ASN A 364 -10.44 -12.20 -16.50
C ASN A 364 -11.07 -12.99 -17.67
N ASP A 365 -10.73 -14.29 -17.83
CA ASP A 365 -11.34 -15.20 -18.81
C ASP A 365 -12.54 -15.94 -18.19
N PRO A 366 -13.77 -15.76 -18.71
CA PRO A 366 -14.94 -16.44 -18.18
C PRO A 366 -14.83 -17.97 -18.24
N ASN A 367 -14.08 -18.54 -19.19
CA ASN A 367 -13.92 -20.00 -19.28
C ASN A 367 -13.13 -20.54 -18.09
N VAL A 368 -12.05 -19.86 -17.69
CA VAL A 368 -11.27 -20.22 -16.50
C VAL A 368 -12.15 -20.11 -15.25
N GLN A 369 -12.89 -19.01 -15.13
CA GLN A 369 -13.76 -18.76 -13.98
C GLN A 369 -14.93 -19.74 -13.88
N ILE A 370 -15.51 -20.23 -15.00
CA ILE A 370 -16.53 -21.30 -14.97
C ILE A 370 -15.96 -22.60 -14.39
N VAL A 371 -14.71 -22.96 -14.72
CA VAL A 371 -14.06 -24.15 -14.14
C VAL A 371 -13.75 -23.93 -12.65
N VAL A 372 -13.33 -22.74 -12.25
CA VAL A 372 -13.19 -22.37 -10.81
C VAL A 372 -14.53 -22.50 -10.08
N ASN A 373 -15.62 -22.04 -10.69
CA ASN A 373 -16.96 -22.18 -10.12
C ASN A 373 -17.36 -23.64 -9.96
N ALA A 374 -17.11 -24.47 -10.98
CA ALA A 374 -17.37 -25.91 -10.92
C ALA A 374 -16.55 -26.61 -9.82
N LEU A 375 -15.27 -26.24 -9.68
CA LEU A 375 -14.37 -26.77 -8.66
C LEU A 375 -14.86 -26.40 -7.24
N ASN A 376 -15.17 -25.13 -6.99
CA ASN A 376 -15.72 -24.70 -5.70
C ASN A 376 -17.09 -25.33 -5.41
N ASN A 377 -17.91 -25.58 -6.44
CA ASN A 377 -19.17 -26.31 -6.28
C ASN A 377 -18.94 -27.77 -5.86
N LEU A 378 -18.00 -28.46 -6.51
CA LEU A 378 -17.61 -29.83 -6.14
C LEU A 378 -17.06 -29.91 -4.70
N LEU A 379 -16.32 -28.89 -4.29
CA LEU A 379 -15.77 -28.75 -2.93
C LEU A 379 -16.83 -28.37 -1.88
N GLY A 380 -18.05 -28.01 -2.28
CA GLY A 380 -19.09 -27.55 -1.36
C GLY A 380 -18.77 -26.20 -0.71
N SER A 381 -18.06 -25.32 -1.42
CA SER A 381 -17.64 -24.00 -0.93
C SER A 381 -18.76 -22.96 -0.97
N TYR A 382 -19.75 -23.12 -1.86
CA TYR A 382 -20.91 -22.22 -1.93
C TYR A 382 -21.84 -22.43 -0.73
N GLY A 383 -22.13 -21.35 -0.02
CA GLY A 383 -22.88 -21.35 1.24
C GLY A 383 -22.00 -21.52 2.49
N THR A 384 -20.69 -21.76 2.34
CA THR A 384 -19.74 -21.88 3.46
C THR A 384 -18.67 -20.80 3.40
N THR A 385 -17.72 -20.92 2.46
CA THR A 385 -16.60 -20.00 2.24
C THR A 385 -16.88 -18.99 1.13
N ILE A 386 -17.86 -19.27 0.25
CA ILE A 386 -18.29 -18.40 -0.86
C ILE A 386 -19.78 -18.11 -0.72
N ASP A 387 -20.17 -16.84 -0.75
CA ASP A 387 -21.57 -16.42 -0.74
C ASP A 387 -21.91 -15.55 -1.95
N ILE A 388 -22.78 -16.09 -2.82
CA ILE A 388 -23.29 -15.45 -4.03
C ILE A 388 -24.56 -14.61 -3.78
N ASN A 389 -25.17 -14.74 -2.60
CA ASN A 389 -26.38 -14.00 -2.21
C ASN A 389 -26.05 -12.67 -1.52
N THR A 390 -24.79 -12.49 -1.12
CA THR A 390 -24.24 -11.23 -0.60
C THR A 390 -23.01 -10.82 -1.41
N PRO A 391 -23.17 -10.51 -2.72
CA PRO A 391 -22.07 -10.14 -3.60
C PRO A 391 -21.39 -8.85 -3.19
N VAL A 392 -20.16 -8.69 -3.66
CA VAL A 392 -19.34 -7.50 -3.47
C VAL A 392 -19.36 -6.62 -4.72
N ASN A 393 -19.27 -5.32 -4.53
CA ASN A 393 -19.48 -4.30 -5.57
C ASN A 393 -18.21 -3.51 -5.94
N TYR A 394 -17.04 -3.87 -5.37
CA TYR A 394 -15.76 -3.15 -5.56
C TYR A 394 -15.36 -2.97 -7.03
N ARG A 395 -15.77 -3.90 -7.91
CA ARG A 395 -15.56 -3.86 -9.36
C ARG A 395 -16.89 -4.13 -10.07
N GLN A 396 -17.25 -3.27 -11.01
CA GLN A 396 -18.49 -3.35 -11.79
C GLN A 396 -18.25 -3.00 -13.27
N GLY A 397 -16.98 -2.94 -13.71
CA GLY A 397 -16.61 -2.69 -15.09
C GLY A 397 -17.18 -3.74 -16.07
N ASN A 398 -17.51 -3.27 -17.27
CA ASN A 398 -17.98 -4.10 -18.38
C ASN A 398 -17.12 -3.88 -19.63
N ASP A 399 -16.19 -4.82 -19.85
CA ASP A 399 -15.22 -4.75 -20.94
C ASP A 399 -15.88 -4.69 -22.32
N GLN A 400 -16.98 -5.43 -22.50
CA GLN A 400 -17.68 -5.48 -23.78
C GLN A 400 -18.37 -4.15 -24.11
N GLN A 401 -19.01 -3.52 -23.12
CA GLN A 401 -19.60 -2.19 -23.29
C GLN A 401 -18.54 -1.12 -23.54
N MET A 402 -17.40 -1.19 -22.85
CA MET A 402 -16.28 -0.26 -23.08
C MET A 402 -15.70 -0.42 -24.48
N ASN A 403 -15.50 -1.65 -24.96
CA ASN A 403 -15.05 -1.92 -26.31
C ASN A 403 -16.04 -1.41 -27.37
N ALA A 404 -17.34 -1.67 -27.17
CA ALA A 404 -18.39 -1.17 -28.05
C ALA A 404 -18.41 0.36 -28.12
N PHE A 405 -18.23 1.04 -26.98
CA PHE A 405 -18.11 2.50 -26.94
C PHE A 405 -16.94 3.03 -27.76
N ILE A 406 -15.76 2.41 -27.67
CA ILE A 406 -14.60 2.81 -28.47
C ILE A 406 -14.90 2.64 -29.97
N ASP A 407 -15.56 1.54 -30.36
CA ASP A 407 -15.95 1.31 -31.76
C ASP A 407 -17.01 2.33 -32.25
N GLU A 408 -17.96 2.71 -31.40
CA GLU A 408 -18.93 3.77 -31.69
C GLU A 408 -18.27 5.16 -31.80
N ALA A 409 -17.30 5.47 -30.94
CA ALA A 409 -16.57 6.73 -30.97
C ALA A 409 -15.77 6.86 -32.27
N LYS A 410 -15.06 5.79 -32.68
CA LYS A 410 -14.28 5.76 -33.93
C LYS A 410 -15.14 5.91 -35.18
N SER A 411 -16.33 5.31 -35.17
CA SER A 411 -17.28 5.39 -36.28
C SER A 411 -18.08 6.69 -36.32
N GLY A 412 -17.84 7.63 -35.39
CA GLY A 412 -18.52 8.92 -35.34
C GLY A 412 -19.98 8.85 -34.87
N ARG A 413 -20.40 7.74 -34.26
CA ARG A 413 -21.78 7.55 -33.77
C ARG A 413 -22.03 8.27 -32.44
N VAL A 414 -20.98 8.53 -31.65
CA VAL A 414 -21.08 9.20 -30.35
C VAL A 414 -21.22 10.72 -30.56
N GLY A 415 -22.37 11.25 -30.17
CA GLY A 415 -22.65 12.69 -30.21
C GLY A 415 -22.18 13.42 -28.95
N ALA A 416 -22.25 12.77 -27.78
CA ALA A 416 -21.71 13.30 -26.54
C ALA A 416 -21.07 12.23 -25.63
N VAL A 417 -20.01 12.60 -24.92
CA VAL A 417 -19.37 11.74 -23.89
C VAL A 417 -19.07 12.52 -22.60
N LEU A 418 -19.32 11.90 -21.45
CA LEU A 418 -19.03 12.42 -20.12
C LEU A 418 -18.15 11.41 -19.36
N PHE A 419 -16.98 11.81 -18.89
CA PHE A 419 -16.05 10.96 -18.15
C PHE A 419 -16.01 11.33 -16.65
N PHE A 420 -16.26 10.37 -15.76
CA PHE A 420 -16.17 10.59 -14.30
C PHE A 420 -15.35 9.49 -13.59
N GLY A 421 -14.28 9.91 -12.90
CA GLY A 421 -13.37 8.99 -12.21
C GLY A 421 -12.62 8.04 -13.16
N ALA A 422 -12.48 8.40 -14.42
CA ALA A 422 -12.06 7.54 -15.53
C ALA A 422 -11.02 8.26 -16.41
N ASN A 423 -9.86 7.63 -16.66
CA ASN A 423 -8.81 8.11 -17.56
C ASN A 423 -8.46 7.07 -18.66
N PRO A 424 -9.41 6.70 -19.55
CA PRO A 424 -9.25 5.58 -20.48
C PRO A 424 -8.21 5.82 -21.58
N VAL A 425 -7.83 7.07 -21.85
CA VAL A 425 -6.73 7.37 -22.79
C VAL A 425 -5.39 6.85 -22.26
N TYR A 426 -5.19 6.92 -20.95
CA TYR A 426 -3.99 6.41 -20.27
C TYR A 426 -4.08 4.91 -19.95
N GLU A 427 -5.22 4.47 -19.38
CA GLU A 427 -5.31 3.17 -18.70
C GLU A 427 -6.01 2.05 -19.48
N HIS A 428 -6.51 2.32 -20.70
CA HIS A 428 -7.13 1.29 -21.54
C HIS A 428 -6.17 0.83 -22.65
N PRO A 429 -6.10 -0.48 -23.00
CA PRO A 429 -5.24 -0.97 -24.09
C PRO A 429 -5.53 -0.33 -25.46
N ARG A 430 -6.77 0.11 -25.65
CA ARG A 430 -7.23 0.83 -26.86
C ARG A 430 -7.32 2.36 -26.66
N GLY A 431 -6.63 2.90 -25.65
CA GLY A 431 -6.68 4.32 -25.29
C GLY A 431 -6.23 5.26 -26.42
N ALA A 432 -5.26 4.84 -27.23
CA ALA A 432 -4.82 5.61 -28.41
C ALA A 432 -5.93 5.79 -29.47
N GLU A 433 -6.72 4.74 -29.73
CA GLU A 433 -7.86 4.82 -30.66
C GLU A 433 -8.93 5.80 -30.15
N LEU A 434 -9.13 5.82 -28.82
CA LEU A 434 -10.06 6.74 -28.19
C LEU A 434 -9.55 8.19 -28.24
N ALA A 435 -8.25 8.42 -28.01
CA ALA A 435 -7.63 9.73 -28.11
C ALA A 435 -7.85 10.39 -29.48
N GLU A 436 -7.73 9.61 -30.57
CA GLU A 436 -8.00 10.07 -31.94
C GLU A 436 -9.48 10.38 -32.23
N SER A 437 -10.38 9.91 -31.36
CA SER A 437 -11.83 9.99 -31.55
C SER A 437 -12.48 11.08 -30.69
N ILE A 438 -12.01 11.32 -29.47
CA ILE A 438 -12.61 12.26 -28.50
C ILE A 438 -12.78 13.67 -29.08
N SER A 439 -11.77 14.16 -29.80
CA SER A 439 -11.78 15.52 -30.37
C SER A 439 -12.85 15.73 -31.45
N LYS A 440 -13.32 14.65 -32.08
CA LYS A 440 -14.35 14.64 -33.12
C LYS A 440 -15.78 14.62 -32.55
N ILE A 441 -15.94 14.24 -31.28
CA ILE A 441 -17.25 14.17 -30.61
C ILE A 441 -17.79 15.59 -30.41
N SER A 442 -19.08 15.80 -30.68
CA SER A 442 -19.68 17.15 -30.63
C SER A 442 -19.61 17.77 -29.23
N LEU A 443 -19.89 16.97 -28.19
CA LEU A 443 -19.73 17.35 -26.79
C LEU A 443 -18.87 16.33 -26.05
N SER A 444 -17.77 16.75 -25.45
CA SER A 444 -16.96 15.90 -24.57
C SER A 444 -16.69 16.64 -23.26
N VAL A 445 -16.97 15.98 -22.14
CA VAL A 445 -16.84 16.54 -20.79
C VAL A 445 -16.06 15.57 -19.92
N SER A 446 -15.10 16.08 -19.13
CA SER A 446 -14.42 15.32 -18.10
C SER A 446 -14.67 15.96 -16.74
N PHE A 447 -14.84 15.13 -15.72
CA PHE A 447 -14.98 15.53 -14.32
C PHE A 447 -13.69 15.34 -13.51
N ALA A 448 -12.56 15.06 -14.17
CA ALA A 448 -11.27 14.93 -13.52
C ALA A 448 -10.89 16.20 -12.73
N ASP A 449 -10.19 16.02 -11.61
CA ASP A 449 -9.72 17.12 -10.77
C ASP A 449 -8.57 17.92 -11.43
N ARG A 450 -8.00 17.38 -12.52
CA ARG A 450 -6.91 17.96 -13.29
C ARG A 450 -7.07 17.71 -14.78
N ALA A 451 -6.30 18.42 -15.60
CA ALA A 451 -6.24 18.19 -17.04
C ALA A 451 -5.37 16.96 -17.37
N ASP A 452 -5.81 15.78 -16.92
CA ASP A 452 -5.12 14.51 -17.20
C ASP A 452 -5.13 14.11 -18.67
N GLU A 453 -4.60 12.93 -18.99
CA GLU A 453 -4.45 12.42 -20.36
C GLU A 453 -5.78 12.38 -21.13
N THR A 454 -6.90 12.05 -20.47
CA THR A 454 -8.23 12.07 -21.09
C THR A 454 -8.84 13.47 -21.03
N ALA A 455 -8.79 14.14 -19.87
CA ALA A 455 -9.39 15.44 -19.65
C ALA A 455 -8.76 16.55 -20.52
N SER A 456 -7.49 16.39 -20.90
CA SER A 456 -6.83 17.28 -21.86
C SER A 456 -7.38 17.21 -23.29
N LEU A 457 -8.09 16.13 -23.64
CA LEU A 457 -8.61 15.94 -24.99
C LEU A 457 -10.10 16.29 -25.11
N VAL A 458 -10.78 16.54 -23.99
CA VAL A 458 -12.20 16.90 -23.99
C VAL A 458 -12.41 18.41 -24.21
N LYS A 459 -13.63 18.78 -24.59
CA LYS A 459 -14.01 20.19 -24.81
C LYS A 459 -14.21 20.96 -23.52
N TYR A 460 -14.75 20.32 -22.49
CA TYR A 460 -14.99 20.92 -21.19
C TYR A 460 -14.43 20.07 -20.06
N ILE A 461 -13.78 20.71 -19.09
CA ILE A 461 -13.42 20.08 -17.83
C ILE A 461 -14.28 20.72 -16.74
N ALA A 462 -15.08 19.90 -16.06
CA ALA A 462 -15.99 20.27 -14.99
C ALA A 462 -15.50 19.58 -13.70
N PRO A 463 -14.44 20.09 -13.05
CA PRO A 463 -13.70 19.34 -12.04
C PRO A 463 -14.59 18.98 -10.84
N ALA A 464 -14.65 17.69 -10.54
CA ALA A 464 -15.29 17.18 -9.34
C ALA A 464 -14.40 17.45 -8.11
N PRO A 465 -14.99 17.67 -6.92
CA PRO A 465 -14.22 17.82 -5.69
C PRO A 465 -13.64 16.49 -5.24
N HIS A 466 -12.67 16.54 -4.33
CA HIS A 466 -12.20 15.35 -3.62
C HIS A 466 -13.30 14.78 -2.72
N TYR A 467 -13.26 13.47 -2.40
CA TYR A 467 -14.33 12.84 -1.61
C TYR A 467 -14.51 13.48 -0.21
N LEU A 468 -13.45 14.03 0.39
CA LEU A 468 -13.50 14.78 1.65
C LEU A 468 -14.18 16.16 1.55
N GLU A 469 -14.53 16.60 0.35
CA GLU A 469 -15.29 17.83 0.06
C GLU A 469 -16.72 17.51 -0.41
N CYS A 470 -17.09 16.22 -0.48
CA CYS A 470 -18.34 15.76 -1.09
C CYS A 470 -19.27 15.06 -0.11
N TRP A 471 -20.58 15.21 -0.35
CA TRP A 471 -21.59 14.29 0.15
C TRP A 471 -21.74 13.10 -0.80
N SER A 472 -21.75 11.88 -0.27
CA SER A 472 -22.06 10.65 -1.02
C SER A 472 -22.53 9.52 -0.11
N ASP A 473 -22.92 8.40 -0.72
CA ASP A 473 -23.06 7.10 -0.08
C ASP A 473 -22.27 6.03 -0.83
N ALA A 474 -22.18 4.83 -0.27
CA ALA A 474 -21.61 3.67 -0.92
C ALA A 474 -22.32 2.37 -0.47
N GLU A 475 -22.38 1.39 -1.36
CA GLU A 475 -22.77 0.01 -1.05
C GLU A 475 -21.64 -0.95 -1.53
N PRO A 476 -20.54 -1.09 -0.78
CA PRO A 476 -19.42 -1.98 -1.15
C PRO A 476 -19.80 -3.46 -1.24
N LYS A 477 -20.83 -3.87 -0.49
CA LYS A 477 -21.33 -5.24 -0.39
C LYS A 477 -22.83 -5.19 -0.24
N GLN A 478 -23.56 -6.14 -0.85
CA GLN A 478 -25.02 -6.05 -0.92
C GLN A 478 -25.68 -5.93 0.47
N GLY A 479 -26.34 -4.81 0.74
CA GLY A 479 -26.96 -4.50 2.02
C GLY A 479 -26.01 -4.00 3.12
N PHE A 480 -24.79 -3.58 2.77
CA PHE A 480 -23.86 -2.90 3.67
C PHE A 480 -23.65 -1.50 3.10
N TYR A 481 -24.11 -0.48 3.82
CA TYR A 481 -24.08 0.90 3.36
C TYR A 481 -23.17 1.76 4.21
N SER A 482 -22.62 2.81 3.61
CA SER A 482 -21.90 3.85 4.32
C SER A 482 -22.16 5.23 3.71
N LEU A 483 -21.97 6.27 4.52
CA LEU A 483 -22.12 7.67 4.14
C LEU A 483 -20.73 8.31 4.03
N ALA A 484 -20.54 9.12 3.00
CA ALA A 484 -19.40 10.01 2.87
C ALA A 484 -19.82 11.41 3.31
N GLN A 485 -19.23 11.88 4.41
CA GLN A 485 -19.38 13.24 4.89
C GLN A 485 -18.20 14.08 4.40
N PRO A 486 -18.44 15.31 3.91
CA PRO A 486 -17.37 16.26 3.69
C PRO A 486 -16.79 16.66 5.05
N ALA A 487 -15.47 16.66 5.15
CA ALA A 487 -14.72 17.05 6.33
C ALA A 487 -14.12 18.47 6.19
N ILE A 488 -14.22 19.07 5.00
CA ILE A 488 -13.87 20.46 4.70
C ILE A 488 -14.82 21.00 3.62
N THR A 489 -14.99 22.32 3.58
CA THR A 489 -15.64 23.00 2.45
C THR A 489 -14.76 22.94 1.19
N ASN A 490 -15.34 23.04 0.00
CA ASN A 490 -14.57 23.05 -1.24
C ASN A 490 -13.44 24.09 -1.21
N ILE A 491 -12.21 23.63 -1.39
CA ILE A 491 -11.00 24.44 -1.42
C ILE A 491 -10.99 25.30 -2.70
N PHE A 492 -11.44 24.70 -3.81
CA PHE A 492 -11.53 25.32 -5.12
C PHE A 492 -12.98 25.46 -5.59
N LYS A 493 -13.22 26.15 -6.70
CA LYS A 493 -14.56 26.31 -7.30
C LYS A 493 -14.97 25.06 -8.08
N THR A 494 -14.90 23.90 -7.44
CA THR A 494 -15.31 22.59 -7.98
C THR A 494 -16.80 22.34 -7.74
N ARG A 495 -17.39 21.40 -8.49
CA ARG A 495 -18.80 21.00 -8.32
C ARG A 495 -18.96 19.50 -8.50
N GLN A 496 -19.70 18.86 -7.59
CA GLN A 496 -19.98 17.43 -7.66
C GLN A 496 -20.57 17.00 -9.01
N PHE A 497 -20.16 15.83 -9.48
CA PHE A 497 -20.68 15.18 -10.69
C PHE A 497 -22.20 15.10 -10.68
N GLN A 498 -22.76 14.64 -9.55
CA GLN A 498 -24.19 14.49 -9.34
C GLN A 498 -24.93 15.83 -9.45
N SER A 499 -24.42 16.88 -8.80
CA SER A 499 -24.99 18.23 -8.89
C SER A 499 -24.97 18.77 -10.31
N SER A 500 -23.91 18.48 -11.09
CA SER A 500 -23.83 18.88 -12.49
C SER A 500 -24.88 18.18 -13.34
N LEU A 501 -25.05 16.86 -13.19
CA LEU A 501 -26.09 16.12 -13.91
C LEU A 501 -27.50 16.62 -13.58
N LEU A 502 -27.80 16.83 -12.29
CA LEU A 502 -29.09 17.38 -11.83
C LEU A 502 -29.37 18.75 -12.45
N THR A 503 -28.35 19.63 -12.49
CA THR A 503 -28.45 20.95 -13.13
C THR A 503 -28.78 20.80 -14.62
N TRP A 504 -28.09 19.92 -15.34
CA TRP A 504 -28.24 19.77 -16.79
C TRP A 504 -29.56 19.10 -17.23
N ILE A 505 -30.28 18.48 -16.30
CA ILE A 505 -31.64 17.96 -16.54
C ILE A 505 -32.74 18.85 -15.96
N GLY A 506 -32.38 20.01 -15.38
CA GLY A 506 -33.33 20.99 -14.85
C GLY A 506 -33.93 20.61 -13.49
N LYS A 507 -33.22 19.81 -12.68
CA LYS A 507 -33.60 19.46 -11.30
C LYS A 507 -32.81 20.28 -10.27
N PRO A 508 -33.31 20.38 -9.01
CA PRO A 508 -32.53 20.99 -7.93
C PRO A 508 -31.15 20.33 -7.78
N SER A 509 -30.10 21.16 -7.74
CA SER A 509 -28.71 20.71 -7.85
C SER A 509 -28.03 20.37 -6.51
N ASP A 510 -28.68 20.62 -5.38
CA ASP A 510 -28.14 20.30 -4.06
C ASP A 510 -28.16 18.78 -3.83
N PHE A 511 -26.99 18.16 -3.92
CA PHE A 511 -26.87 16.72 -3.78
C PHE A 511 -26.99 16.24 -2.34
N GLN A 512 -26.70 17.08 -1.33
CA GLN A 512 -26.92 16.71 0.07
C GLN A 512 -28.42 16.52 0.33
N VAL A 513 -29.23 17.45 -0.16
CA VAL A 513 -30.70 17.36 -0.05
C VAL A 513 -31.22 16.15 -0.83
N TYR A 514 -30.72 15.93 -2.05
CA TYR A 514 -31.08 14.75 -2.84
C TYR A 514 -30.73 13.45 -2.10
N LEU A 515 -29.51 13.34 -1.56
CA LEU A 515 -29.02 12.17 -0.82
C LEU A 515 -29.87 11.90 0.42
N LYS A 516 -30.16 12.94 1.23
CA LYS A 516 -31.02 12.81 2.42
C LYS A 516 -32.42 12.31 2.04
N ASN A 517 -33.01 12.82 0.95
CA ASN A 517 -34.32 12.36 0.46
C ASN A 517 -34.27 10.94 -0.11
N PHE A 518 -33.19 10.58 -0.82
CA PHE A 518 -32.95 9.24 -1.32
C PHE A 518 -32.90 8.24 -0.16
N TRP A 519 -32.14 8.54 0.90
CA TRP A 519 -32.06 7.70 2.10
C TRP A 519 -33.39 7.60 2.84
N ARG A 520 -34.15 8.69 2.95
CA ARG A 520 -35.52 8.67 3.52
C ARG A 520 -36.43 7.70 2.79
N THR A 521 -36.34 7.65 1.46
CA THR A 521 -37.23 6.84 0.63
C THR A 521 -36.75 5.39 0.52
N ASN A 522 -35.44 5.17 0.43
CA ASN A 522 -34.88 3.88 0.03
C ASN A 522 -34.18 3.10 1.13
N ARG A 523 -33.70 3.77 2.19
CA ARG A 523 -32.91 3.14 3.27
C ARG A 523 -33.67 3.10 4.59
N TYR A 524 -34.32 4.20 4.96
CA TYR A 524 -35.11 4.28 6.20
C TYR A 524 -36.21 3.21 6.33
N PRO A 525 -36.93 2.80 5.25
CA PRO A 525 -37.90 1.70 5.37
C PRO A 525 -37.30 0.34 5.76
N GLN A 526 -35.97 0.19 5.62
CA GLN A 526 -35.24 -1.01 6.01
C GLN A 526 -34.68 -0.91 7.44
N ALA A 527 -34.79 0.26 8.09
CA ALA A 527 -34.29 0.50 9.43
C ALA A 527 -35.35 0.13 10.48
N SER A 528 -34.89 -0.34 11.64
CA SER A 528 -35.74 -0.61 12.81
C SER A 528 -35.14 0.06 14.05
N GLY A 529 -35.97 0.33 15.06
CA GLY A 529 -35.51 0.92 16.33
C GLY A 529 -35.31 2.45 16.34
N PHE A 530 -35.75 3.17 15.31
CA PHE A 530 -35.66 4.64 15.24
C PHE A 530 -37.03 5.31 15.35
N SER A 531 -37.15 6.34 16.17
CA SER A 531 -38.39 7.10 16.39
C SER A 531 -38.79 8.00 15.23
N SER A 532 -37.85 8.37 14.35
CA SER A 532 -38.06 9.22 13.19
C SER A 532 -36.94 9.04 12.15
N PHE A 533 -37.16 9.56 10.94
CA PHE A 533 -36.11 9.61 9.91
C PHE A 533 -34.92 10.46 10.35
N ASP A 534 -35.13 11.59 11.03
CA ASP A 534 -34.01 12.45 11.44
C ASP A 534 -33.14 11.76 12.50
N ALA A 535 -33.74 11.00 13.43
CA ALA A 535 -32.98 10.16 14.37
C ALA A 535 -32.14 9.10 13.66
N PHE A 536 -32.71 8.44 12.64
CA PHE A 536 -31.99 7.48 11.79
C PHE A 536 -30.85 8.14 11.03
N TRP A 537 -31.12 9.25 10.34
CA TRP A 537 -30.15 9.98 9.54
C TRP A 537 -28.96 10.46 10.37
N VAL A 538 -29.22 11.07 11.54
CA VAL A 538 -28.16 11.52 12.45
C VAL A 538 -27.33 10.35 12.97
N LYS A 539 -27.96 9.21 13.29
CA LYS A 539 -27.22 8.01 13.72
C LYS A 539 -26.33 7.47 12.61
N CYS A 540 -26.83 7.37 11.37
CA CYS A 540 -26.03 6.90 10.24
C CYS A 540 -24.88 7.86 9.90
N LEU A 541 -25.05 9.17 10.06
CA LEU A 541 -23.96 10.13 9.93
C LEU A 541 -22.92 9.98 11.04
N ASN A 542 -23.36 9.82 12.29
CA ASN A 542 -22.45 9.64 13.41
C ASN A 542 -21.63 8.34 13.29
N ASP A 543 -22.29 7.23 12.95
CA ASP A 543 -21.63 5.94 12.80
C ASP A 543 -20.86 5.81 11.48
N GLY A 544 -21.24 6.59 10.46
CA GLY A 544 -20.75 6.48 9.08
C GLY A 544 -21.26 5.27 8.29
N VAL A 545 -21.97 4.34 8.93
CA VAL A 545 -22.42 3.07 8.35
C VAL A 545 -23.90 2.80 8.63
N PHE A 546 -24.52 2.00 7.76
CA PHE A 546 -25.84 1.45 7.96
C PHE A 546 -25.90 0.03 7.39
N GLU A 547 -26.19 -0.93 8.26
CA GLU A 547 -26.28 -2.34 7.94
C GLU A 547 -27.65 -2.83 8.45
N PRO A 548 -28.70 -2.86 7.61
CA PRO A 548 -30.01 -3.35 8.04
C PRO A 548 -29.87 -4.77 8.59
N ASN A 549 -30.56 -5.04 9.70
CA ASN A 549 -30.62 -6.37 10.31
C ASN A 549 -31.23 -7.37 9.33
N LYS A 550 -30.39 -7.96 8.48
CA LYS A 550 -30.77 -9.13 7.70
C LYS A 550 -30.85 -10.29 8.68
N GLY A 551 -32.06 -10.74 9.00
CA GLY A 551 -32.24 -12.11 9.47
C GLY A 551 -31.49 -13.02 8.50
N ALA A 552 -30.74 -14.01 9.02
CA ALA A 552 -29.90 -14.90 8.22
C ALA A 552 -30.74 -15.47 7.06
N GLY A 553 -30.64 -14.85 5.90
CA GLY A 553 -31.30 -15.32 4.69
C GLY A 553 -30.72 -16.70 4.46
N VAL A 554 -31.56 -17.72 4.54
CA VAL A 554 -31.17 -19.10 4.27
C VAL A 554 -30.39 -19.07 2.96
N ALA A 555 -29.11 -19.44 3.01
CA ALA A 555 -28.27 -19.55 1.83
C ALA A 555 -28.88 -20.64 0.94
N GLY A 556 -29.86 -20.26 0.12
CA GLY A 556 -30.35 -21.10 -0.95
C GLY A 556 -29.16 -21.34 -1.86
N GLY A 557 -28.63 -22.56 -1.85
CA GLY A 557 -27.52 -22.95 -2.71
C GLY A 557 -27.96 -22.74 -4.15
N ALA A 558 -27.35 -21.78 -4.85
CA ALA A 558 -27.55 -21.66 -6.28
C ALA A 558 -27.05 -22.96 -6.92
N SER A 559 -27.91 -23.68 -7.63
CA SER A 559 -27.51 -24.89 -8.34
C SER A 559 -26.55 -24.50 -9.47
N PHE A 560 -25.38 -25.14 -9.50
CA PHE A 560 -24.43 -24.95 -10.60
C PHE A 560 -25.01 -25.50 -11.91
N ALA A 561 -25.03 -24.66 -12.95
CA ALA A 561 -25.54 -24.96 -14.29
C ALA A 561 -24.54 -24.62 -15.41
N GLY A 562 -23.29 -24.30 -15.06
CA GLY A 562 -22.26 -23.91 -16.04
C GLY A 562 -21.80 -25.08 -16.93
N ASN A 563 -21.57 -24.82 -18.22
CA ASN A 563 -21.06 -25.82 -19.15
C ASN A 563 -19.53 -25.97 -19.04
N VAL A 564 -19.08 -26.87 -18.14
CA VAL A 564 -17.65 -27.08 -17.86
C VAL A 564 -16.89 -27.63 -19.07
N ALA A 565 -17.51 -28.45 -19.91
CA ALA A 565 -16.87 -29.03 -21.10
C ALA A 565 -16.61 -27.97 -22.18
N GLN A 566 -17.56 -27.05 -22.39
CA GLN A 566 -17.38 -25.91 -23.29
C GLN A 566 -16.31 -24.96 -22.76
N ALA A 567 -16.32 -24.66 -21.46
CA ALA A 567 -15.28 -23.86 -20.82
C ALA A 567 -13.88 -24.49 -20.98
N ALA A 568 -13.75 -25.80 -20.79
CA ALA A 568 -12.51 -26.54 -21.03
C ALA A 568 -12.02 -26.45 -22.49
N THR A 569 -12.95 -26.43 -23.45
CA THR A 569 -12.63 -26.20 -24.86
C THR A 569 -12.08 -24.79 -25.09
N GLY A 570 -12.72 -23.77 -24.50
CA GLY A 570 -12.24 -22.38 -24.55
C GLY A 570 -10.84 -22.21 -23.93
N ILE A 571 -10.59 -22.89 -22.80
CA ILE A 571 -9.26 -22.95 -22.17
C ILE A 571 -8.25 -23.57 -23.15
N SER A 572 -8.56 -24.72 -23.75
CA SER A 572 -7.66 -25.41 -24.68
C SER A 572 -7.36 -24.63 -25.96
N GLN A 573 -8.28 -23.76 -26.39
CA GLN A 573 -8.07 -22.87 -27.53
C GLN A 573 -7.09 -21.73 -27.19
N ARG A 574 -7.21 -21.15 -25.99
CA ARG A 574 -6.43 -19.99 -25.56
C ARG A 574 -5.09 -20.34 -24.94
N TYR A 575 -5.08 -21.25 -23.96
CA TYR A 575 -3.91 -21.56 -23.13
C TYR A 575 -3.14 -22.73 -23.72
N LYS A 576 -1.91 -22.46 -24.15
CA LYS A 576 -0.99 -23.47 -24.70
C LYS A 576 0.40 -23.18 -24.15
N PRO A 577 1.08 -24.16 -23.53
CA PRO A 577 2.42 -23.95 -23.02
C PRO A 577 3.34 -23.44 -24.14
N SER A 578 4.03 -22.34 -23.89
CA SER A 578 4.98 -21.76 -24.84
C SER A 578 6.40 -21.86 -24.29
N THR A 579 7.37 -22.01 -25.20
CA THR A 579 8.80 -21.97 -24.87
C THR A 579 9.35 -20.55 -24.87
N GLY A 580 8.65 -19.61 -25.50
CA GLY A 580 9.06 -18.20 -25.59
C GLY A 580 8.90 -17.43 -24.28
N LEU A 581 9.34 -16.18 -24.32
CA LEU A 581 9.20 -15.23 -23.24
C LEU A 581 7.78 -14.66 -23.21
N GLU A 582 7.15 -14.63 -22.03
CA GLU A 582 5.77 -14.17 -21.82
C GLU A 582 5.72 -12.92 -20.91
N LEU A 583 4.70 -12.08 -21.06
CA LEU A 583 4.50 -10.89 -20.23
C LEU A 583 3.39 -11.12 -19.21
N ALA A 584 3.63 -10.69 -17.97
CA ALA A 584 2.61 -10.49 -16.94
C ALA A 584 2.60 -9.03 -16.48
N LEU A 585 1.51 -8.31 -16.73
CA LEU A 585 1.27 -7.00 -16.12
C LEU A 585 0.65 -7.19 -14.73
N TYR A 586 1.03 -6.32 -13.79
CA TYR A 586 0.50 -6.37 -12.43
C TYR A 586 0.39 -4.97 -11.81
N GLU A 587 -0.39 -4.85 -10.75
CA GLU A 587 -0.50 -3.62 -9.96
C GLU A 587 0.47 -3.65 -8.78
N LYS A 588 1.20 -2.56 -8.53
CA LYS A 588 1.87 -2.38 -7.24
C LYS A 588 0.86 -1.98 -6.17
N VAL A 589 1.09 -2.44 -4.95
CA VAL A 589 0.21 -2.16 -3.79
C VAL A 589 0.17 -0.68 -3.42
N SER A 590 1.24 0.08 -3.70
CA SER A 590 1.27 1.53 -3.47
C SER A 590 0.46 2.30 -4.52
N ILE A 591 0.76 2.11 -5.80
CA ILE A 591 0.23 2.94 -6.91
C ILE A 591 -1.08 2.41 -7.51
N GLY A 592 -1.34 1.10 -7.44
CA GLY A 592 -2.54 0.48 -8.03
C GLY A 592 -2.63 0.73 -9.53
N THR A 593 -3.79 1.19 -10.00
CA THR A 593 -4.04 1.52 -11.41
C THR A 593 -3.36 2.81 -11.89
N GLY A 594 -2.76 3.61 -11.00
CA GLY A 594 -2.16 4.91 -11.32
C GLY A 594 -3.06 6.13 -11.11
N SER A 595 -4.27 5.92 -10.58
CA SER A 595 -5.21 7.00 -10.22
C SER A 595 -4.62 7.95 -9.17
N LEU A 596 -3.91 7.41 -8.17
CA LEU A 596 -3.22 8.17 -7.13
C LEU A 596 -1.71 8.33 -7.37
N ALA A 597 -1.24 8.20 -8.62
CA ALA A 597 0.18 8.25 -8.93
C ALA A 597 0.84 9.57 -8.50
N ASN A 598 0.12 10.70 -8.51
CA ASN A 598 0.68 12.00 -8.09
C ASN A 598 0.82 12.16 -6.56
N ASN A 599 0.59 11.10 -5.79
CA ASN A 599 0.78 11.13 -4.35
C ASN A 599 2.23 10.74 -3.98
N PRO A 600 3.06 11.68 -3.49
CA PRO A 600 4.48 11.43 -3.26
C PRO A 600 4.74 10.47 -2.09
N TRP A 601 3.82 10.32 -1.11
CA TRP A 601 3.93 9.29 -0.08
C TRP A 601 3.85 7.88 -0.70
N LEU A 602 2.96 7.69 -1.68
CA LEU A 602 2.82 6.39 -2.38
C LEU A 602 3.98 6.10 -3.34
N GLN A 603 4.55 7.14 -3.96
CA GLN A 603 5.73 6.99 -4.83
C GLN A 603 6.97 6.56 -4.04
N GLU A 604 7.16 7.12 -2.85
CA GLU A 604 8.29 6.78 -1.97
C GLU A 604 8.03 5.54 -1.10
N MET A 605 6.79 5.04 -1.06
CA MET A 605 6.47 3.79 -0.40
C MET A 605 7.18 2.62 -1.13
N PRO A 606 8.01 1.83 -0.43
CA PRO A 606 8.65 0.68 -1.04
C PRO A 606 7.64 -0.39 -1.42
N ASP A 607 7.76 -0.92 -2.64
CA ASP A 607 7.03 -2.12 -3.05
C ASP A 607 7.31 -3.28 -2.06
N PRO A 608 6.28 -4.02 -1.58
CA PRO A 608 6.48 -5.03 -0.54
C PRO A 608 7.52 -6.08 -0.88
N VAL A 609 7.56 -6.51 -2.15
CA VAL A 609 8.40 -7.59 -2.63
C VAL A 609 9.76 -7.04 -3.08
N THR A 610 9.76 -6.16 -4.07
CA THR A 610 11.00 -5.70 -4.72
C THR A 610 11.71 -4.59 -3.95
N LYS A 611 11.03 -3.93 -3.00
CA LYS A 611 11.49 -2.76 -2.26
C LYS A 611 11.77 -1.54 -3.12
N ALA A 612 11.35 -1.57 -4.39
CA ALA A 612 11.52 -0.49 -5.32
C ALA A 612 10.50 0.64 -5.08
N CYS A 613 10.96 1.87 -5.25
CA CYS A 613 10.21 3.12 -5.11
C CYS A 613 10.32 3.92 -6.43
N TRP A 614 9.41 4.87 -6.63
CA TRP A 614 9.37 5.83 -7.74
C TRP A 614 9.24 5.22 -9.15
N ASP A 615 9.96 4.20 -9.58
CA ASP A 615 9.87 3.68 -10.96
C ASP A 615 9.15 2.32 -11.05
N ASN A 616 8.63 2.01 -12.25
CA ASN A 616 8.41 0.63 -12.68
C ASN A 616 9.63 0.09 -13.44
N TYR A 617 9.63 -1.21 -13.68
CA TYR A 617 10.80 -1.99 -14.12
C TYR A 617 10.35 -3.26 -14.84
N ALA A 618 11.30 -3.91 -15.52
CA ALA A 618 11.14 -5.24 -16.07
C ALA A 618 11.69 -6.27 -15.07
N ALA A 619 10.80 -7.01 -14.40
CA ALA A 619 11.20 -8.05 -13.45
C ALA A 619 11.43 -9.38 -14.17
N LEU A 620 12.63 -9.95 -14.02
CA LEU A 620 13.07 -11.19 -14.66
C LEU A 620 13.58 -12.19 -13.61
N SER A 621 13.45 -13.49 -13.87
CA SER A 621 14.12 -14.51 -13.04
C SER A 621 15.63 -14.43 -13.26
N GLN A 622 16.43 -14.84 -12.26
CA GLN A 622 17.89 -14.88 -12.39
C GLN A 622 18.32 -15.73 -13.59
N LYS A 623 17.66 -16.85 -13.83
CA LYS A 623 17.97 -17.74 -14.95
C LYS A 623 17.71 -17.06 -16.30
N THR A 624 16.55 -16.42 -16.47
CA THR A 624 16.24 -15.69 -17.71
C THR A 624 17.16 -14.49 -17.91
N ALA A 625 17.52 -13.76 -16.84
CA ALA A 625 18.52 -12.70 -16.94
C ALA A 625 19.88 -13.23 -17.41
N ASN A 626 20.34 -14.37 -16.89
CA ASN A 626 21.59 -15.01 -17.32
C ASN A 626 21.55 -15.44 -18.79
N GLU A 627 20.47 -16.09 -19.22
CA GLU A 627 20.25 -16.51 -20.61
C GLU A 627 20.26 -15.32 -21.58
N LEU A 628 19.75 -14.16 -21.15
CA LEU A 628 19.72 -12.92 -21.93
C LEU A 628 20.96 -12.03 -21.73
N SER A 629 21.94 -12.44 -20.90
CA SER A 629 23.13 -11.63 -20.55
C SER A 629 22.76 -10.24 -19.99
N LEU A 630 21.77 -10.20 -19.11
CA LEU A 630 21.26 -9.02 -18.42
C LEU A 630 21.69 -9.02 -16.95
N ALA A 631 22.04 -7.84 -16.45
CA ALA A 631 22.30 -7.59 -15.05
C ALA A 631 21.23 -6.67 -14.42
N GLN A 632 21.20 -6.61 -13.09
CA GLN A 632 20.42 -5.62 -12.35
C GLN A 632 20.73 -4.20 -12.88
N ASN A 633 19.69 -3.37 -13.05
CA ASN A 633 19.75 -2.01 -13.58
C ASN A 633 20.07 -1.87 -15.08
N ASP A 634 20.35 -2.95 -15.82
CA ASP A 634 20.47 -2.86 -17.28
C ASP A 634 19.17 -2.33 -17.88
N LEU A 635 19.27 -1.50 -18.92
CA LEU A 635 18.09 -1.09 -19.68
C LEU A 635 17.73 -2.16 -20.71
N VAL A 636 16.43 -2.42 -20.85
CA VAL A 636 15.88 -3.33 -21.86
C VAL A 636 14.70 -2.73 -22.59
N ASN A 637 14.58 -3.04 -23.88
CA ASN A 637 13.37 -2.81 -24.65
C ASN A 637 12.46 -4.04 -24.49
N VAL A 638 11.36 -3.87 -23.76
CA VAL A 638 10.29 -4.87 -23.70
C VAL A 638 9.34 -4.59 -24.84
N THR A 639 9.08 -5.56 -25.70
CA THR A 639 8.20 -5.42 -26.87
C THR A 639 7.08 -6.46 -26.83
N VAL A 640 5.84 -5.99 -26.91
CA VAL A 640 4.63 -6.81 -26.95
C VAL A 640 3.65 -6.20 -27.95
N ASN A 641 3.05 -7.02 -28.82
CA ASN A 641 2.07 -6.59 -29.84
C ASN A 641 2.54 -5.40 -30.70
N GLY A 642 3.84 -5.35 -31.03
CA GLY A 642 4.44 -4.26 -31.82
C GLY A 642 4.62 -2.94 -31.08
N LYS A 643 4.31 -2.88 -29.77
CA LYS A 643 4.62 -1.74 -28.89
C LYS A 643 5.87 -2.05 -28.10
N SER A 644 6.73 -1.05 -27.90
CA SER A 644 8.00 -1.21 -27.18
C SER A 644 8.14 -0.14 -26.10
N ILE A 645 8.59 -0.53 -24.91
CA ILE A 645 8.93 0.40 -23.82
C ILE A 645 10.31 0.04 -23.25
N GLU A 646 11.11 1.06 -22.97
CA GLU A 646 12.44 0.90 -22.36
C GLU A 646 12.32 0.96 -20.82
N LEU A 647 12.78 -0.08 -20.13
CA LEU A 647 12.69 -0.23 -18.68
C LEU A 647 14.02 -0.71 -18.07
N PRO A 648 14.34 -0.31 -16.83
CA PRO A 648 15.42 -0.95 -16.08
C PRO A 648 15.03 -2.36 -15.65
N VAL A 649 16.00 -3.27 -15.64
CA VAL A 649 15.86 -4.64 -15.17
C VAL A 649 15.96 -4.71 -13.66
N ILE A 650 15.03 -5.43 -13.03
CA ILE A 650 15.18 -5.96 -11.68
C ILE A 650 15.22 -7.49 -11.75
N ILE A 651 16.23 -8.08 -11.14
CA ILE A 651 16.30 -9.53 -11.00
C ILE A 651 15.49 -9.91 -9.78
N GLN A 652 14.41 -10.66 -9.98
CA GLN A 652 13.42 -10.93 -8.96
C GLN A 652 13.35 -12.43 -8.65
N PRO A 653 13.83 -12.87 -7.48
CA PRO A 653 13.58 -14.21 -6.97
C PRO A 653 12.08 -14.54 -6.94
N GLY A 654 11.71 -15.76 -7.33
CA GLY A 654 10.33 -16.20 -7.45
C GLY A 654 9.62 -15.81 -8.75
N GLN A 655 10.22 -15.02 -9.64
CA GLN A 655 9.69 -14.80 -10.99
C GLN A 655 9.78 -16.09 -11.81
N ALA A 656 8.71 -16.46 -12.53
CA ALA A 656 8.72 -17.61 -13.42
C ALA A 656 9.75 -17.46 -14.55
N ASP A 657 10.46 -18.53 -14.88
CA ASP A 657 11.41 -18.53 -15.99
C ASP A 657 10.73 -18.22 -17.34
N ASN A 658 11.46 -17.53 -18.21
CA ASN A 658 11.00 -17.06 -19.52
C ASN A 658 9.74 -16.20 -19.39
N THR A 659 9.69 -15.34 -18.38
CA THR A 659 8.64 -14.34 -18.23
C THR A 659 9.24 -12.99 -17.82
N VAL A 660 8.56 -11.91 -18.18
CA VAL A 660 8.83 -10.56 -17.70
C VAL A 660 7.57 -10.02 -17.01
N SER A 661 7.72 -9.54 -15.78
CA SER A 661 6.63 -8.83 -15.09
C SER A 661 6.86 -7.32 -15.14
N VAL A 662 5.83 -6.55 -15.47
CA VAL A 662 5.89 -5.08 -15.53
C VAL A 662 4.70 -4.46 -14.80
N ALA A 663 4.97 -3.52 -13.89
CA ALA A 663 3.91 -2.84 -13.15
C ALA A 663 3.18 -1.80 -14.02
N ILE A 664 1.85 -1.79 -13.97
CA ILE A 664 0.99 -0.70 -14.49
C ILE A 664 0.89 0.44 -13.46
N GLY A 665 0.29 1.57 -13.86
CA GLY A 665 0.06 2.73 -12.99
C GLY A 665 1.17 3.79 -12.98
N TYR A 666 2.21 3.61 -13.79
CA TYR A 666 3.33 4.54 -13.97
C TYR A 666 3.35 5.15 -15.39
N GLY A 667 4.29 6.08 -15.64
CA GLY A 667 4.47 6.74 -16.93
C GLY A 667 3.32 7.65 -17.32
N ARG A 668 2.70 8.31 -16.33
CA ARG A 668 1.75 9.37 -16.59
C ARG A 668 2.48 10.63 -17.04
N GLU A 669 1.85 11.38 -17.93
CA GLU A 669 2.42 12.60 -18.51
C GLU A 669 1.68 13.86 -18.02
N LYS A 670 0.44 13.68 -17.57
CA LYS A 670 -0.45 14.76 -17.13
C LYS A 670 -1.05 14.49 -15.75
N ALA A 671 -0.27 13.87 -14.87
CA ALA A 671 -0.68 13.57 -13.50
C ALA A 671 -0.34 14.69 -12.53
N GLY A 672 0.82 15.32 -12.67
CA GLY A 672 1.33 16.35 -11.76
C GLY A 672 2.79 16.15 -11.39
N LYS A 673 3.31 16.98 -10.49
CA LYS A 673 4.76 17.06 -10.18
C LYS A 673 5.39 15.75 -9.70
N ALA A 674 4.67 14.94 -8.94
CA ALA A 674 5.23 13.71 -8.34
C ALA A 674 5.17 12.49 -9.28
N ALA A 675 4.38 12.55 -10.37
CA ALA A 675 4.15 11.41 -11.26
C ALA A 675 4.58 11.65 -12.71
N ASN A 676 4.71 12.90 -13.15
CA ASN A 676 5.12 13.20 -14.52
C ASN A 676 6.56 12.72 -14.77
N GLY A 677 6.75 11.88 -15.80
CA GLY A 677 8.07 11.35 -16.17
C GLY A 677 8.60 10.23 -15.26
N VAL A 678 7.76 9.74 -14.35
CA VAL A 678 8.09 8.70 -13.38
C VAL A 678 7.64 7.33 -13.92
N GLY A 679 8.59 6.41 -14.14
CA GLY A 679 8.37 5.13 -14.84
C GLY A 679 7.93 5.27 -16.31
N LYS A 680 7.33 4.20 -16.85
CA LYS A 680 6.78 4.12 -18.22
C LYS A 680 5.38 3.52 -18.23
N ASN A 681 4.54 3.94 -19.17
CA ASN A 681 3.17 3.42 -19.28
C ASN A 681 3.19 2.00 -19.89
N ALA A 682 2.75 1.00 -19.12
CA ALA A 682 2.69 -0.39 -19.52
C ALA A 682 1.29 -0.85 -19.99
N TYR A 683 0.25 -0.02 -19.87
CA TYR A 683 -1.10 -0.34 -20.35
C TYR A 683 -1.17 -0.69 -21.86
N PRO A 684 -0.33 -0.11 -22.75
CA PRO A 684 -0.30 -0.53 -24.16
C PRO A 684 0.09 -1.99 -24.41
N PHE A 685 0.61 -2.70 -23.40
CA PHE A 685 0.88 -4.14 -23.52
C PHE A 685 -0.30 -5.03 -23.15
N ALA A 686 -1.31 -4.49 -22.45
CA ALA A 686 -2.56 -5.18 -22.26
C ALA A 686 -3.27 -5.37 -23.61
N SER A 687 -4.18 -6.34 -23.71
CA SER A 687 -4.94 -6.59 -24.94
C SER A 687 -6.39 -6.93 -24.64
N VAL A 688 -7.22 -6.99 -25.68
CA VAL A 688 -8.61 -7.45 -25.59
C VAL A 688 -8.70 -8.78 -26.34
N ALA A 689 -9.11 -9.83 -25.64
CA ALA A 689 -9.20 -11.17 -26.20
C ALA A 689 -10.53 -11.83 -25.80
N GLY A 690 -11.34 -12.21 -26.79
CA GLY A 690 -12.71 -12.70 -26.56
C GLY A 690 -13.67 -11.63 -26.02
N GLY A 691 -13.34 -10.34 -26.17
CA GLY A 691 -14.11 -9.22 -25.61
C GLY A 691 -13.76 -8.84 -24.17
N TYR A 692 -12.75 -9.47 -23.57
CA TYR A 692 -12.29 -9.23 -22.21
C TYR A 692 -10.87 -8.66 -22.20
N VAL A 693 -10.60 -7.71 -21.31
CA VAL A 693 -9.25 -7.17 -21.12
C VAL A 693 -8.36 -8.24 -20.49
N THR A 694 -7.14 -8.40 -21.01
CA THR A 694 -6.13 -9.30 -20.47
C THR A 694 -4.85 -8.55 -20.19
N LEU A 695 -4.33 -8.76 -18.98
CA LEU A 695 -3.08 -8.19 -18.48
C LEU A 695 -1.89 -9.12 -18.71
N SER A 696 -2.02 -10.12 -19.59
CA SER A 696 -0.94 -11.03 -19.96
C SER A 696 -0.80 -11.17 -21.46
N SER A 697 0.41 -11.50 -21.91
CA SER A 697 0.70 -11.85 -23.29
C SER A 697 1.56 -13.12 -23.33
N PHE A 698 1.20 -14.07 -24.18
CA PHE A 698 1.96 -15.31 -24.39
C PHE A 698 3.12 -15.15 -25.38
N SER A 699 3.37 -13.92 -25.83
CA SER A 699 4.52 -13.56 -26.64
C SER A 699 5.04 -12.18 -26.26
N ALA A 700 6.28 -12.14 -25.82
CA ALA A 700 7.02 -10.95 -25.50
C ALA A 700 8.47 -11.09 -25.97
N LYS A 701 9.10 -9.96 -26.26
CA LYS A 701 10.53 -9.87 -26.59
C LYS A 701 11.19 -8.94 -25.61
N VAL A 702 12.32 -9.35 -25.04
CA VAL A 702 13.14 -8.52 -24.14
C VAL A 702 14.53 -8.44 -24.77
N GLU A 703 14.94 -7.23 -25.12
CA GLU A 703 16.23 -6.99 -25.77
C GLU A 703 17.04 -6.01 -24.95
N LYS A 704 18.33 -6.30 -24.77
CA LYS A 704 19.26 -5.38 -24.11
C LYS A 704 19.32 -4.06 -24.86
N ALA A 705 19.03 -2.97 -24.16
CA ALA A 705 19.20 -1.61 -24.64
C ALA A 705 20.58 -1.07 -24.20
N GLY A 706 20.95 0.11 -24.70
CA GLY A 706 22.20 0.76 -24.32
C GLY A 706 22.08 1.45 -22.96
N GLY A 707 22.97 1.11 -22.02
CA GLY A 707 23.10 1.80 -20.73
C GLY A 707 22.40 1.12 -19.55
N THR A 708 22.45 1.78 -18.41
CA THR A 708 21.86 1.33 -17.14
C THR A 708 21.06 2.45 -16.50
N ARG A 709 20.07 2.09 -15.67
CA ARG A 709 19.32 3.03 -14.83
C ARG A 709 19.10 2.39 -13.47
N GLU A 710 19.68 3.00 -12.43
CA GLU A 710 19.53 2.52 -11.06
C GLU A 710 18.09 2.57 -10.59
N ILE A 711 17.60 1.48 -10.02
CA ILE A 711 16.27 1.42 -9.39
C ILE A 711 16.38 1.88 -7.94
N ALA A 712 15.58 2.87 -7.55
CA ALA A 712 15.52 3.32 -6.16
C ALA A 712 14.92 2.22 -5.28
N GLN A 713 15.71 1.62 -4.39
CA GLN A 713 15.25 0.59 -3.45
C GLN A 713 15.59 0.99 -2.01
N THR A 714 14.73 0.67 -1.05
CA THR A 714 15.06 0.90 0.39
C THR A 714 15.84 -0.25 1.02
N GLN A 715 15.86 -1.40 0.36
CA GLN A 715 16.59 -2.59 0.78
C GLN A 715 17.15 -3.28 -0.46
N THR A 716 18.43 -3.64 -0.42
CA THR A 716 19.13 -4.31 -1.54
C THR A 716 19.75 -5.64 -1.16
N HIS A 717 19.85 -5.94 0.14
CA HIS A 717 20.30 -7.25 0.61
C HIS A 717 19.07 -8.15 0.80
N ASP A 718 19.09 -9.32 0.20
CA ASP A 718 17.88 -10.11 0.00
C ASP A 718 17.60 -11.14 1.10
N THR A 719 18.64 -11.83 1.59
CA THR A 719 18.51 -12.91 2.56
C THR A 719 18.85 -12.44 3.98
N VAL A 720 18.62 -13.30 4.98
CA VAL A 720 18.91 -13.02 6.40
C VAL A 720 20.27 -13.57 6.87
N MET A 721 21.03 -14.21 5.98
CA MET A 721 22.39 -14.72 6.25
C MET A 721 22.49 -15.64 7.48
N GLY A 722 21.49 -16.50 7.71
CA GLY A 722 21.46 -17.41 8.87
C GLY A 722 21.34 -16.72 10.24
N ARG A 723 20.99 -15.42 10.30
CA ARG A 723 20.92 -14.67 11.56
C ARG A 723 19.66 -15.00 12.36
N HIS A 724 19.70 -16.10 13.11
CA HIS A 724 18.61 -16.56 13.98
C HIS A 724 18.20 -15.56 15.07
N ALA A 725 19.07 -14.62 15.42
CA ALA A 725 18.75 -13.52 16.34
C ALA A 725 17.85 -12.43 15.73
N VAL A 726 17.68 -12.42 14.40
CA VAL A 726 16.89 -11.42 13.67
C VAL A 726 15.53 -11.98 13.26
N LEU A 727 15.55 -13.13 12.59
CA LEU A 727 14.36 -13.78 12.07
C LEU A 727 14.28 -15.20 12.61
N GLN A 728 13.14 -15.54 13.20
CA GLN A 728 12.86 -16.85 13.78
C GLN A 728 11.61 -17.43 13.12
N GLU A 729 11.75 -18.64 12.57
CA GLU A 729 10.67 -19.35 11.90
C GLU A 729 10.61 -20.81 12.34
N THR A 730 9.43 -21.42 12.22
CA THR A 730 9.24 -22.86 12.33
C THR A 730 8.01 -23.30 11.53
N ILE A 731 7.75 -24.60 11.49
CA ILE A 731 6.55 -25.17 10.88
C ILE A 731 5.50 -25.51 11.94
N LEU A 732 4.23 -25.53 11.52
CA LEU A 732 3.09 -25.76 12.39
C LEU A 732 3.19 -27.08 13.18
N ALA A 733 3.67 -28.15 12.53
CA ALA A 733 3.84 -29.45 13.18
C ALA A 733 4.80 -29.39 14.39
N ASN A 734 5.89 -28.63 14.28
CA ASN A 734 6.84 -28.42 15.37
C ASN A 734 6.24 -27.54 16.47
N TYR A 735 5.56 -26.46 16.10
CA TYR A 735 4.87 -25.57 17.05
C TYR A 735 3.80 -26.30 17.87
N GLN A 736 3.04 -27.19 17.25
CA GLN A 736 2.02 -28.00 17.94
C GLN A 736 2.62 -28.89 19.03
N LYS A 737 3.83 -29.43 18.79
CA LYS A 737 4.59 -30.25 19.74
C LYS A 737 5.27 -29.41 20.82
N ASN A 738 5.85 -28.27 20.44
CA ASN A 738 6.56 -27.36 21.33
C ASN A 738 6.25 -25.89 20.99
N PRO A 739 5.56 -25.13 21.86
CA PRO A 739 5.27 -23.72 21.64
C PRO A 739 6.50 -22.81 21.43
N LYS A 740 7.68 -23.24 21.88
CA LYS A 740 8.97 -22.54 21.69
C LYS A 740 9.73 -22.99 20.42
N ALA A 741 9.13 -23.82 19.56
CA ALA A 741 9.81 -24.31 18.36
C ALA A 741 10.30 -23.15 17.46
N GLY A 742 11.54 -23.24 17.00
CA GLY A 742 12.19 -22.19 16.20
C GLY A 742 12.72 -21.00 17.00
N ARG A 743 12.52 -20.94 18.33
CA ARG A 743 13.10 -19.88 19.14
C ARG A 743 14.61 -20.00 19.27
N PHE A 744 15.30 -18.88 19.06
CA PHE A 744 16.72 -18.72 19.41
C PHE A 744 16.83 -18.00 20.75
N GLU A 745 17.43 -18.67 21.73
CA GLU A 745 17.60 -18.18 23.11
C GLU A 745 19.10 -18.08 23.44
N PRO A 746 19.76 -16.94 23.22
CA PRO A 746 21.20 -16.81 23.43
C PRO A 746 21.54 -16.97 24.92
N LYS A 747 22.55 -17.81 25.20
CA LYS A 747 23.11 -18.03 26.53
C LYS A 747 24.53 -17.51 26.62
N VAL A 748 24.88 -16.98 27.77
CA VAL A 748 26.24 -16.52 28.12
C VAL A 748 26.77 -17.44 29.21
N VAL A 749 27.97 -17.98 29.00
CA VAL A 749 28.63 -18.85 29.98
C VAL A 749 29.20 -17.99 31.11
N THR A 750 28.80 -18.28 32.35
CA THR A 750 29.32 -17.64 33.55
C THR A 750 29.96 -18.67 34.48
N SER A 751 30.67 -18.22 35.52
CA SER A 751 31.19 -19.12 36.57
C SER A 751 30.10 -19.88 37.32
N GLU A 752 28.86 -19.39 37.29
CA GLU A 752 27.67 -20.00 37.91
C GLU A 752 26.86 -20.85 36.90
N GLY A 753 27.40 -21.07 35.69
CA GLY A 753 26.74 -21.79 34.59
C GLY A 753 26.17 -20.87 33.50
N PRO A 754 25.54 -21.43 32.46
CA PRO A 754 24.94 -20.66 31.37
C PRO A 754 23.74 -19.84 31.87
N LYS A 755 23.78 -18.52 31.68
CA LYS A 755 22.65 -17.61 31.96
C LYS A 755 22.11 -17.00 30.68
N THR A 756 20.88 -16.53 30.71
CA THR A 756 20.29 -15.79 29.57
C THR A 756 21.00 -14.45 29.44
N SER A 757 21.25 -13.97 28.22
CA SER A 757 21.96 -12.70 28.00
C SER A 757 21.32 -11.52 28.74
N THR A 758 19.99 -11.54 28.89
CA THR A 758 19.23 -10.51 29.60
C THR A 758 19.39 -10.55 31.12
N ASP A 759 19.82 -11.67 31.69
CA ASP A 759 20.01 -11.84 33.14
C ASP A 759 21.32 -11.22 33.63
N ILE A 760 22.24 -10.93 32.70
CA ILE A 760 23.56 -10.38 32.99
C ILE A 760 23.56 -8.89 32.65
N SER A 761 23.71 -8.02 33.64
CA SER A 761 23.93 -6.59 33.40
C SER A 761 24.83 -5.98 34.46
N LEU A 762 25.71 -5.08 34.03
CA LEU A 762 26.50 -4.22 34.94
C LEU A 762 25.68 -3.04 35.48
N TRP A 763 24.52 -2.78 34.88
CA TRP A 763 23.67 -1.64 35.19
C TRP A 763 22.52 -2.08 36.11
N ASN A 764 22.21 -1.27 37.10
CA ASN A 764 20.96 -1.40 37.84
C ASN A 764 19.79 -1.07 36.89
N GLY A 765 18.75 -1.89 36.90
CA GLY A 765 17.52 -1.56 36.19
C GLY A 765 16.88 -0.29 36.75
N TYR A 766 16.19 0.48 35.91
CA TYR A 766 15.32 1.56 36.36
C TYR A 766 13.86 1.09 36.28
N GLY A 767 13.08 1.42 37.31
CA GLY A 767 11.64 1.14 37.32
C GLY A 767 10.90 2.03 36.33
N LYS A 768 9.75 1.54 35.82
CA LYS A 768 8.82 2.31 34.98
C LYS A 768 7.52 2.51 35.74
N PRO A 769 7.45 3.50 36.66
CA PRO A 769 6.27 3.69 37.48
C PRO A 769 5.07 4.13 36.63
N ASN A 770 3.89 3.67 37.04
CA ASN A 770 2.61 3.85 36.34
C ASN A 770 2.52 3.08 35.02
N HIS A 771 3.25 3.50 33.98
CA HIS A 771 3.10 2.97 32.62
C HIS A 771 4.41 2.42 32.06
N SER A 772 4.31 1.34 31.27
CA SER A 772 5.42 0.77 30.50
C SER A 772 4.93 0.43 29.10
N TRP A 773 5.16 1.34 28.15
CA TRP A 773 4.70 1.20 26.77
C TRP A 773 5.47 0.12 26.01
N GLY A 774 4.74 -0.78 25.37
CA GLY A 774 5.32 -1.86 24.56
C GLY A 774 4.51 -2.17 23.31
N MET A 775 5.08 -3.03 22.48
CA MET A 775 4.43 -3.47 21.24
C MET A 775 4.68 -4.97 21.02
N VAL A 776 3.66 -5.68 20.54
CA VAL A 776 3.79 -7.05 20.02
C VAL A 776 3.55 -7.03 18.51
N ILE A 777 4.40 -7.73 17.77
CA ILE A 777 4.29 -7.86 16.31
C ILE A 777 4.16 -9.34 15.93
N ASP A 778 2.98 -9.75 15.48
CA ASP A 778 2.71 -11.11 14.99
C ASP A 778 3.13 -11.27 13.52
N LEU A 779 4.24 -11.96 13.28
CA LEU A 779 4.77 -12.19 11.93
C LEU A 779 3.88 -13.08 11.07
N ASN A 780 2.95 -13.85 11.67
CA ASN A 780 1.95 -14.61 10.90
C ASN A 780 0.90 -13.72 10.27
N ALA A 781 0.51 -12.64 10.94
CA ALA A 781 -0.50 -11.68 10.48
C ALA A 781 0.12 -10.53 9.66
N CYS A 782 1.43 -10.32 9.71
CA CYS A 782 2.11 -9.31 8.91
C CYS A 782 2.21 -9.74 7.43
N LEU A 783 1.45 -9.08 6.56
CA LEU A 783 1.41 -9.38 5.12
C LEU A 783 2.40 -8.56 4.28
N GLY A 784 2.96 -7.47 4.84
CA GLY A 784 3.82 -6.54 4.11
C GLY A 784 3.10 -5.41 3.36
N CYS A 785 1.82 -5.14 3.65
CA CYS A 785 0.98 -4.20 2.87
C CYS A 785 1.39 -2.71 2.91
N GLY A 786 2.30 -2.30 3.81
CA GLY A 786 2.82 -0.93 3.88
C GLY A 786 1.89 0.15 4.43
N ALA A 787 0.64 -0.18 4.79
CA ALA A 787 -0.28 0.79 5.41
C ALA A 787 0.29 1.41 6.70
N CYS A 788 1.02 0.63 7.51
CA CYS A 788 1.68 1.12 8.72
C CYS A 788 2.85 2.07 8.45
N VAL A 789 3.49 1.99 7.27
CA VAL A 789 4.56 2.92 6.85
C VAL A 789 3.94 4.28 6.56
N ILE A 790 2.92 4.31 5.69
CA ILE A 790 2.25 5.56 5.28
C ILE A 790 1.47 6.19 6.42
N SER A 791 0.80 5.40 7.26
CA SER A 791 0.12 5.92 8.46
C SER A 791 1.12 6.61 9.41
N CYS A 792 2.32 6.04 9.58
CA CYS A 792 3.39 6.66 10.38
C CYS A 792 3.91 7.96 9.73
N GLN A 793 4.03 7.99 8.41
CA GLN A 793 4.43 9.17 7.64
C GLN A 793 3.44 10.32 7.77
N ALA A 794 2.14 10.04 7.57
CA ALA A 794 1.06 11.00 7.69
C ALA A 794 0.95 11.56 9.12
N GLU A 795 0.96 10.68 10.12
CA GLU A 795 0.84 11.04 11.54
C GLU A 795 1.99 11.92 12.04
N ASN A 796 3.22 11.56 11.65
CA ASN A 796 4.43 12.12 12.25
C ASN A 796 5.14 13.10 11.32
N ASN A 797 4.47 13.70 10.34
CA ASN A 797 5.02 14.73 9.45
C ASN A 797 6.36 14.31 8.79
N ILE A 798 6.47 13.05 8.36
CA ILE A 798 7.72 12.55 7.79
C ILE A 798 7.85 13.01 6.33
N ALA A 799 8.96 13.69 6.03
CA ALA A 799 9.17 14.29 4.71
C ALA A 799 9.42 13.26 3.61
N VAL A 800 8.99 13.59 2.39
CA VAL A 800 9.38 12.88 1.17
C VAL A 800 10.74 13.38 0.73
N VAL A 801 11.66 12.46 0.40
CA VAL A 801 13.04 12.79 -0.01
C VAL A 801 13.27 12.65 -1.50
N GLY A 802 12.43 11.90 -2.21
CA GLY A 802 12.52 11.74 -3.65
C GLY A 802 13.48 10.63 -4.09
N ARG A 803 13.38 10.27 -5.37
CA ARG A 803 14.05 9.12 -5.98
C ARG A 803 15.56 9.07 -5.72
N GLN A 804 16.27 10.18 -5.94
CA GLN A 804 17.73 10.22 -5.83
C GLN A 804 18.20 10.01 -4.39
N GLU A 805 17.47 10.55 -3.41
CA GLU A 805 17.85 10.39 -2.01
C GLU A 805 17.55 8.99 -1.47
N VAL A 806 16.54 8.29 -2.02
CA VAL A 806 16.33 6.86 -1.77
C VAL A 806 17.51 6.02 -2.31
N ILE A 807 17.99 6.31 -3.53
CA ILE A 807 19.20 5.68 -4.09
C ILE A 807 20.40 5.88 -3.17
N ASN A 808 20.53 7.10 -2.63
CA ASN A 808 21.60 7.48 -1.69
C ASN A 808 21.43 6.87 -0.27
N ARG A 809 20.39 6.05 -0.02
CA ARG A 809 20.06 5.41 1.27
C ARG A 809 19.68 6.40 2.37
N ARG A 810 18.90 7.42 1.99
CA ARG A 810 18.51 8.53 2.86
C ARG A 810 16.98 8.65 2.99
N GLU A 811 16.28 7.55 2.74
CA GLU A 811 14.83 7.50 2.84
C GLU A 811 14.36 7.82 4.27
N MET A 812 13.33 8.65 4.39
CA MET A 812 12.78 9.03 5.69
C MET A 812 11.57 8.16 6.01
N HIS A 813 11.83 6.94 6.51
CA HIS A 813 10.79 6.04 7.02
C HIS A 813 11.13 5.61 8.46
N TRP A 814 10.27 5.98 9.42
CA TRP A 814 10.47 5.64 10.85
C TRP A 814 10.13 4.19 11.18
N LEU A 815 9.24 3.60 10.39
CA LEU A 815 8.93 2.19 10.35
C LEU A 815 9.21 1.74 8.93
N ARG A 816 10.07 0.75 8.77
CA ARG A 816 10.26 0.03 7.50
C ARG A 816 9.74 -1.39 7.66
N ILE A 817 9.39 -2.04 6.56
CA ILE A 817 9.08 -3.46 6.55
C ILE A 817 10.23 -4.14 5.83
N ASP A 818 11.03 -4.89 6.56
CA ASP A 818 12.11 -5.69 5.99
C ASP A 818 11.49 -6.93 5.34
N ARG A 819 12.03 -7.33 4.19
CA ARG A 819 11.67 -8.58 3.51
C ARG A 819 12.90 -9.48 3.49
N TYR A 820 12.77 -10.71 3.94
CA TYR A 820 13.83 -11.70 3.81
C TYR A 820 13.41 -12.84 2.88
N TYR A 821 14.27 -13.18 1.93
CA TYR A 821 14.18 -14.39 1.13
C TYR A 821 14.95 -15.53 1.81
N SER A 822 14.42 -16.76 1.69
CA SER A 822 15.18 -17.97 1.99
C SER A 822 16.32 -18.18 0.98
N SER A 823 17.32 -18.95 1.38
CA SER A 823 18.39 -19.45 0.52
C SER A 823 18.43 -20.98 0.64
N ASP A 824 18.82 -21.66 -0.44
CA ASP A 824 19.00 -23.11 -0.48
C ASP A 824 20.41 -23.52 0.00
N ALA A 825 21.27 -22.55 0.31
CA ALA A 825 22.64 -22.79 0.75
C ALA A 825 22.73 -23.18 2.23
N GLU A 826 23.74 -23.99 2.55
CA GLU A 826 24.04 -24.37 3.93
C GLU A 826 24.55 -23.16 4.76
N PRO A 827 24.26 -23.12 6.09
CA PRO A 827 24.62 -22.01 6.97
C PRO A 827 26.12 -21.62 6.97
N GLU A 828 27.00 -22.57 6.68
CA GLU A 828 28.46 -22.36 6.69
C GLU A 828 28.96 -21.69 5.40
N ASN A 829 28.21 -21.75 4.29
CA ASN A 829 28.60 -21.13 3.03
C ASN A 829 28.08 -19.70 2.91
N LEU A 830 28.76 -18.78 3.60
CA LEU A 830 28.37 -17.37 3.67
C LEU A 830 28.23 -16.67 2.31
N LYS A 831 28.95 -17.11 1.26
CA LYS A 831 28.84 -16.48 -0.06
C LYS A 831 27.57 -16.91 -0.80
N GLU A 832 27.22 -18.20 -0.72
CA GLU A 832 26.01 -18.72 -1.36
C GLU A 832 24.74 -18.33 -0.61
N LEU A 833 24.82 -18.11 0.71
CA LEU A 833 23.70 -17.61 1.50
C LEU A 833 23.22 -16.20 1.10
N GLU A 834 24.04 -15.39 0.42
CA GLU A 834 23.61 -14.10 -0.12
C GLU A 834 22.66 -14.28 -1.33
N VAL A 835 22.70 -15.44 -1.96
CA VAL A 835 21.88 -15.77 -3.12
C VAL A 835 20.56 -16.37 -2.64
N ALA A 836 19.46 -15.68 -2.91
CA ALA A 836 18.12 -16.18 -2.64
C ALA A 836 17.81 -17.42 -3.50
N SER A 837 17.02 -18.35 -2.94
CA SER A 837 16.49 -19.48 -3.70
C SER A 837 15.74 -19.00 -4.95
N ALA A 838 15.73 -19.80 -6.02
CA ALA A 838 15.01 -19.44 -7.24
C ALA A 838 13.49 -19.22 -7.00
N ASN A 839 12.91 -19.99 -6.07
CA ASN A 839 11.55 -19.82 -5.58
C ASN A 839 11.57 -19.72 -4.05
N PRO A 840 11.87 -18.54 -3.49
CA PRO A 840 12.16 -18.40 -2.08
C PRO A 840 10.89 -18.36 -1.23
N GLU A 841 11.01 -18.80 0.02
CA GLU A 841 10.08 -18.36 1.06
C GLU A 841 10.35 -16.89 1.40
N VAL A 842 9.30 -16.19 1.82
CA VAL A 842 9.38 -14.78 2.19
C VAL A 842 8.86 -14.59 3.61
N THR A 843 9.53 -13.70 4.36
CA THR A 843 8.96 -13.15 5.58
C THR A 843 9.11 -11.65 5.65
N PHE A 844 8.02 -11.00 6.06
CA PHE A 844 7.93 -9.57 6.31
C PHE A 844 8.07 -9.28 7.80
N GLN A 845 9.05 -8.44 8.14
CA GLN A 845 9.31 -8.03 9.53
C GLN A 845 9.30 -6.51 9.64
N PRO A 846 8.25 -5.90 10.21
CA PRO A 846 8.25 -4.47 10.50
C PRO A 846 9.35 -4.12 11.51
N MET A 847 10.26 -3.24 11.10
CA MET A 847 11.40 -2.78 11.87
C MET A 847 11.28 -1.28 12.13
N LEU A 848 11.24 -0.92 13.40
CA LEU A 848 11.09 0.45 13.91
C LEU A 848 11.98 0.64 15.14
N CYS A 849 11.96 1.84 15.74
CA CYS A 849 12.63 2.05 17.02
C CYS A 849 12.10 1.07 18.06
N GLN A 850 13.00 0.26 18.61
CA GLN A 850 12.68 -0.77 19.59
C GLN A 850 12.48 -0.24 21.01
N HIS A 851 12.65 1.07 21.22
CA HIS A 851 12.59 1.74 22.52
C HIS A 851 13.38 1.01 23.63
N CYS A 852 14.55 0.48 23.26
CA CYS A 852 15.48 -0.28 24.11
C CYS A 852 15.61 0.31 25.51
N SER A 853 15.50 -0.51 26.57
CA SER A 853 15.74 -0.03 27.94
C SER A 853 17.23 0.24 28.18
N ASN A 854 18.11 -0.60 27.63
CA ASN A 854 19.54 -0.34 27.56
C ASN A 854 19.86 0.26 26.19
N ALA A 855 19.52 1.53 25.98
CA ALA A 855 19.60 2.17 24.66
C ALA A 855 21.03 2.61 24.30
N PRO A 856 21.75 1.92 23.38
CA PRO A 856 23.10 2.32 22.98
C PRO A 856 23.12 3.66 22.22
N CYS A 857 21.99 4.05 21.65
CA CYS A 857 21.84 5.30 20.92
C CYS A 857 21.75 6.54 21.85
N GLU A 858 21.49 6.36 23.14
CA GLU A 858 21.42 7.47 24.11
C GLU A 858 22.79 7.87 24.65
N THR A 859 23.56 6.91 25.15
CA THR A 859 24.85 7.13 25.81
C THR A 859 25.90 7.80 24.93
N VAL A 860 25.69 7.78 23.61
CA VAL A 860 26.58 8.36 22.60
C VAL A 860 26.16 9.76 22.13
N CYS A 861 25.05 10.30 22.62
CA CYS A 861 24.61 11.64 22.25
C CYS A 861 25.31 12.69 23.12
N PRO A 862 26.24 13.51 22.57
CA PRO A 862 27.03 14.45 23.38
C PRO A 862 26.21 15.60 23.96
N VAL A 863 24.99 15.83 23.45
CA VAL A 863 24.12 16.95 23.83
C VAL A 863 22.84 16.49 24.52
N LEU A 864 22.71 15.19 24.82
CA LEU A 864 21.52 14.61 25.46
C LEU A 864 20.21 14.89 24.70
N ALA A 865 20.27 14.87 23.36
CA ALA A 865 19.08 15.02 22.52
C ALA A 865 18.21 13.75 22.51
N THR A 866 18.69 12.63 23.05
CA THR A 866 17.90 11.42 23.22
C THR A 866 18.10 10.86 24.62
N THR A 867 16.99 10.60 25.30
CA THR A 867 16.92 10.22 26.71
C THR A 867 15.72 9.31 26.95
N HIS A 868 15.77 8.45 27.96
CA HIS A 868 14.57 7.78 28.44
C HIS A 868 13.64 8.72 29.20
N SER A 869 12.34 8.57 28.96
CA SER A 869 11.29 9.05 29.86
C SER A 869 11.17 8.11 31.08
N THR A 870 10.48 8.57 32.12
CA THR A 870 10.14 7.76 33.30
C THR A 870 9.29 6.53 32.97
N GLU A 871 8.59 6.53 31.83
CA GLU A 871 7.75 5.41 31.35
C GLU A 871 8.51 4.46 30.40
N GLY A 872 9.83 4.66 30.25
CA GLY A 872 10.70 3.82 29.42
C GLY A 872 10.68 4.13 27.92
N LEU A 873 9.96 5.17 27.47
CA LEU A 873 10.08 5.63 26.09
C LEU A 873 11.46 6.26 25.86
N ASN A 874 12.21 5.78 24.87
CA ASN A 874 13.31 6.55 24.30
C ASN A 874 12.75 7.79 23.60
N GLN A 875 13.00 8.97 24.14
CA GLN A 875 12.58 10.26 23.59
C GLN A 875 13.66 10.81 22.65
N MET A 876 13.24 11.42 21.55
CA MET A 876 14.12 12.15 20.63
C MET A 876 13.69 13.60 20.63
N THR A 877 14.51 14.46 21.23
CA THR A 877 14.26 15.88 21.38
C THR A 877 14.89 16.61 20.19
N TYR A 878 14.09 16.84 19.15
CA TYR A 878 14.55 17.28 17.83
C TYR A 878 15.38 18.58 17.88
N ASN A 879 14.92 19.58 18.63
CA ASN A 879 15.57 20.88 18.76
C ASN A 879 16.91 20.86 19.52
N ARG A 880 17.21 19.78 20.26
CA ARG A 880 18.51 19.61 20.94
C ARG A 880 19.54 18.91 20.08
N CYS A 881 19.12 18.25 18.99
CA CYS A 881 20.00 17.48 18.13
C CYS A 881 20.93 18.40 17.33
N VAL A 882 22.25 18.23 17.48
CA VAL A 882 23.27 18.97 16.72
C VAL A 882 23.83 18.18 15.53
N GLY A 883 23.19 17.06 15.18
CA GLY A 883 23.49 16.34 13.93
C GLY A 883 24.78 15.53 13.86
N THR A 884 25.34 15.09 15.00
CA THR A 884 26.56 14.24 15.00
C THR A 884 26.36 12.86 14.38
N ARG A 885 25.11 12.39 14.25
CA ARG A 885 24.69 11.09 13.67
C ARG A 885 25.19 9.84 14.40
N TYR A 886 26.00 9.96 15.45
CA TYR A 886 26.56 8.81 16.17
C TYR A 886 25.48 7.88 16.77
N CYS A 887 24.34 8.44 17.19
CA CYS A 887 23.19 7.66 17.66
C CYS A 887 22.61 6.72 16.60
N ALA A 888 22.74 7.05 15.30
CA ALA A 888 22.33 6.16 14.21
C ALA A 888 23.32 5.00 14.03
N ASN A 889 24.62 5.28 14.15
CA ASN A 889 25.68 4.26 14.07
C ASN A 889 25.53 3.22 15.18
N ASN A 890 25.34 3.69 16.43
CA ASN A 890 25.28 2.81 17.60
C ASN A 890 23.92 2.10 17.76
N CYS A 891 22.88 2.53 17.04
CA CYS A 891 21.62 1.79 17.00
C CYS A 891 21.82 0.50 16.19
N PRO A 892 21.65 -0.70 16.78
CA PRO A 892 21.90 -1.95 16.08
C PRO A 892 20.88 -2.17 14.94
N TYR A 893 19.66 -1.66 15.11
CA TYR A 893 18.57 -1.79 14.13
C TYR A 893 18.65 -0.77 12.98
N LYS A 894 19.50 0.25 13.07
CA LYS A 894 19.61 1.34 12.08
C LYS A 894 18.25 1.96 11.74
N VAL A 895 17.47 2.33 12.76
CA VAL A 895 16.10 2.90 12.64
C VAL A 895 16.04 4.39 13.03
N ARG A 896 17.20 5.01 13.21
CA ARG A 896 17.35 6.46 13.34
C ARG A 896 17.53 7.02 11.93
N ARG A 897 16.73 8.00 11.54
CA ARG A 897 16.77 8.63 10.21
C ARG A 897 17.28 10.05 10.33
N PHE A 898 18.07 10.52 9.37
CA PHE A 898 18.73 11.81 9.45
C PHE A 898 18.20 12.75 8.37
N ASN A 899 17.84 13.97 8.76
CA ASN A 899 17.49 15.02 7.81
C ASN A 899 18.75 15.59 7.17
N TRP A 900 19.15 15.02 6.02
CA TRP A 900 20.33 15.46 5.28
C TRP A 900 20.17 16.88 4.74
N PHE A 901 18.98 17.18 4.25
CA PHE A 901 18.61 18.48 3.72
C PHE A 901 17.48 19.09 4.54
N LYS A 902 17.20 20.36 4.26
CA LYS A 902 15.95 20.97 4.68
C LYS A 902 14.89 20.54 3.66
N TYR A 903 13.98 19.65 4.05
CA TYR A 903 12.96 19.11 3.12
C TYR A 903 11.71 20.00 3.01
N PHE A 904 11.58 21.02 3.86
CA PHE A 904 10.53 22.03 3.81
C PHE A 904 11.13 23.41 3.47
N ASP A 905 10.30 24.28 2.90
CA ASP A 905 10.68 25.49 2.14
C ASP A 905 12.01 25.34 1.37
N ASN A 906 12.07 24.35 0.46
CA ASN A 906 13.19 24.03 -0.41
C ASN A 906 12.72 23.44 -1.74
N ASP A 907 12.91 24.17 -2.83
CA ASP A 907 12.43 23.83 -4.18
C ASP A 907 13.08 22.57 -4.77
N ASN A 908 14.21 22.12 -4.24
CA ASN A 908 14.81 20.83 -4.64
C ASN A 908 13.97 19.61 -4.22
N PHE A 909 13.04 19.81 -3.28
CA PHE A 909 12.14 18.78 -2.77
C PHE A 909 10.69 19.22 -2.91
N ASP A 910 10.30 19.79 -4.05
CA ASP A 910 8.99 20.42 -4.32
C ASP A 910 7.79 19.44 -4.27
N TYR A 911 7.46 19.01 -3.05
CA TYR A 911 6.33 18.16 -2.68
C TYR A 911 5.42 18.93 -1.69
N ASN A 912 4.73 18.21 -0.80
CA ASN A 912 3.70 18.77 0.07
C ASN A 912 4.21 19.79 1.12
N PHE A 913 5.48 19.72 1.52
CA PHE A 913 6.05 20.67 2.49
C PHE A 913 6.41 22.04 1.89
N ASN A 914 6.38 22.18 0.55
CA ASN A 914 6.94 23.33 -0.17
C ASN A 914 5.89 24.20 -0.87
N ASN A 915 4.61 23.93 -0.64
CA ASN A 915 3.52 24.79 -1.09
C ASN A 915 2.49 24.99 0.04
N ASP A 916 1.78 26.11 0.02
CA ASP A 916 0.88 26.51 1.10
C ASP A 916 -0.28 25.54 1.31
N LEU A 917 -0.79 24.95 0.22
CA LEU A 917 -1.89 23.99 0.28
C LEU A 917 -1.45 22.67 0.93
N GLY A 918 -0.33 22.10 0.48
CA GLY A 918 0.21 20.85 0.99
C GLY A 918 0.57 20.88 2.48
N LYS A 919 0.92 22.06 3.02
CA LYS A 919 1.16 22.27 4.45
C LYS A 919 -0.09 22.06 5.31
N MET A 920 -1.29 22.07 4.74
CA MET A 920 -2.53 21.76 5.45
C MET A 920 -2.65 20.29 5.89
N ALA A 921 -1.85 19.38 5.32
CA ALA A 921 -1.81 17.97 5.73
C ALA A 921 -0.97 17.75 7.02
N ILE A 922 -0.20 18.74 7.46
CA ILE A 922 0.76 18.59 8.56
C ILE A 922 0.01 18.51 9.90
N ASN A 923 0.33 17.49 10.69
CA ASN A 923 -0.15 17.33 12.07
C ASN A 923 0.44 18.44 12.95
N PRO A 924 -0.39 19.31 13.57
CA PRO A 924 0.10 20.43 14.37
C PRO A 924 0.77 20.00 15.68
N ASP A 925 0.51 18.78 16.16
CA ASP A 925 1.00 18.28 17.45
C ASP A 925 2.37 17.57 17.33
N VAL A 926 2.91 17.47 16.11
CA VAL A 926 4.24 16.91 15.83
C VAL A 926 5.14 17.95 15.17
N THR A 927 6.32 18.16 15.74
CA THR A 927 7.32 19.09 15.18
C THR A 927 7.65 18.72 13.72
N VAL A 928 7.69 19.70 12.81
CA VAL A 928 8.33 19.54 11.49
C VAL A 928 9.83 19.75 11.66
N ARG A 929 10.64 18.75 11.28
CA ARG A 929 12.07 18.76 11.60
C ARG A 929 12.87 19.52 10.54
N SER A 930 13.87 20.25 11.00
CA SER A 930 14.84 20.95 10.16
C SER A 930 15.99 20.03 9.72
N ARG A 931 16.89 20.58 8.90
CA ARG A 931 18.12 19.93 8.47
C ARG A 931 19.00 19.62 9.69
N GLY A 932 19.77 18.54 9.60
CA GLY A 932 20.80 18.21 10.58
C GLY A 932 20.26 17.51 11.83
N VAL A 933 19.00 17.09 11.82
CA VAL A 933 18.32 16.49 12.98
C VAL A 933 18.03 15.02 12.72
N ILE A 934 18.23 14.20 13.76
CA ILE A 934 17.84 12.79 13.76
C ILE A 934 16.37 12.63 14.16
N GLU A 935 15.71 11.70 13.50
CA GLU A 935 14.36 11.25 13.76
C GLU A 935 14.33 9.75 14.05
N LYS A 936 13.23 9.30 14.63
CA LYS A 936 12.92 7.90 14.88
C LYS A 936 11.45 7.75 15.25
N CYS A 937 10.93 6.53 15.16
CA CYS A 937 9.66 6.18 15.78
C CYS A 937 9.63 6.61 17.27
N SER A 938 8.56 7.28 17.66
CA SER A 938 8.35 7.83 19.00
C SER A 938 7.31 7.03 19.81
N PHE A 939 6.80 5.92 19.27
CA PHE A 939 5.54 5.29 19.69
C PHE A 939 4.36 6.27 19.67
N CYS A 940 4.33 7.16 18.68
CA CYS A 940 3.31 8.21 18.52
C CYS A 940 3.08 8.96 19.84
N VAL A 941 4.17 9.49 20.41
CA VAL A 941 4.16 10.13 21.73
C VAL A 941 3.09 11.21 21.88
N GLN A 942 2.74 11.91 20.80
CA GLN A 942 1.65 12.87 20.75
C GLN A 942 0.31 12.25 21.16
N ARG A 943 -0.01 11.04 20.67
CA ARG A 943 -1.23 10.29 21.03
C ARG A 943 -1.18 9.78 22.46
N ILE A 944 -0.01 9.30 22.91
CA ILE A 944 0.19 8.92 24.32
C ILE A 944 -0.10 10.10 25.25
N GLN A 945 0.46 11.29 24.96
CA GLN A 945 0.25 12.47 25.80
C GLN A 945 -1.19 12.96 25.76
N GLU A 946 -1.83 12.94 24.59
CA GLU A 946 -3.22 13.33 24.42
C GLU A 946 -4.16 12.45 25.27
N SER A 947 -4.12 11.12 25.13
CA SER A 947 -5.00 10.24 25.90
C SER A 947 -4.73 10.33 27.41
N LYS A 948 -3.46 10.46 27.82
CA LYS A 948 -3.13 10.70 29.24
C LYS A 948 -3.67 12.02 29.76
N LEU A 949 -3.66 13.08 28.93
CA LEU A 949 -4.24 14.36 29.28
C LEU A 949 -5.76 14.26 29.43
N THR A 950 -6.43 13.55 28.52
CA THR A 950 -7.87 13.28 28.57
C THR A 950 -8.25 12.51 29.84
N ALA A 951 -7.60 11.37 30.11
CA ALA A 951 -7.84 10.59 31.33
C ALA A 951 -7.61 11.41 32.60
N LYS A 952 -6.57 12.27 32.62
CA LYS A 952 -6.29 13.16 33.75
C LYS A 952 -7.38 14.23 33.94
N LYS A 953 -7.88 14.83 32.85
CA LYS A 953 -8.99 15.80 32.90
C LYS A 953 -10.28 15.14 33.41
N GLU A 954 -10.54 13.91 32.99
CA GLU A 954 -11.68 13.08 33.41
C GLU A 954 -11.49 12.44 34.80
N ARG A 955 -10.32 12.65 35.44
CA ARG A 955 -9.97 12.11 36.76
C ARG A 955 -10.05 10.58 36.85
N ARG A 956 -9.77 9.89 35.75
CA ARG A 956 -9.68 8.43 35.69
C ARG A 956 -8.28 7.96 35.31
N ARG A 957 -8.04 6.67 35.48
CA ARG A 957 -6.87 6.02 34.88
C ARG A 957 -7.11 5.88 33.38
N LEU A 958 -6.02 5.68 32.65
CA LEU A 958 -6.11 5.32 31.25
C LEU A 958 -6.75 3.93 31.14
N GLU A 959 -7.74 3.79 30.26
CA GLU A 959 -8.40 2.51 30.03
C GLU A 959 -7.46 1.54 29.29
N PRO A 960 -7.71 0.22 29.39
CA PRO A 960 -6.98 -0.77 28.59
C PRO A 960 -7.08 -0.42 27.10
N ASP A 961 -5.93 -0.36 26.43
CA ASP A 961 -5.82 -0.17 24.98
C ASP A 961 -6.40 1.16 24.43
N GLU A 962 -6.66 2.16 25.29
CA GLU A 962 -7.16 3.49 24.92
C GLU A 962 -6.19 4.23 23.97
N VAL A 963 -4.89 4.00 24.11
CA VAL A 963 -3.87 4.57 23.21
C VAL A 963 -3.59 3.61 22.07
N GLN A 964 -3.89 4.06 20.85
CA GLN A 964 -3.49 3.36 19.63
C GLN A 964 -2.51 4.20 18.82
N THR A 965 -1.37 3.61 18.49
CA THR A 965 -0.40 4.23 17.56
C THR A 965 -0.94 4.22 16.14
N ALA A 966 -0.51 5.17 15.31
CA ALA A 966 -0.92 5.23 13.91
C ALA A 966 -0.62 3.94 13.13
N CYS A 967 0.48 3.24 13.45
CA CYS A 967 0.83 1.97 12.80
C CYS A 967 0.00 0.77 13.31
N SER A 968 -0.39 0.74 14.59
CA SER A 968 -1.29 -0.32 15.12
C SER A 968 -2.71 -0.14 14.60
N GLN A 969 -3.23 1.09 14.63
CA GLN A 969 -4.60 1.41 14.18
C GLN A 969 -4.81 1.15 12.69
N ALA A 970 -3.84 1.50 11.83
CA ALA A 970 -3.95 1.29 10.39
C ALA A 970 -3.79 -0.19 9.94
N CYS A 971 -3.30 -1.07 10.83
CA CYS A 971 -2.98 -2.46 10.50
C CYS A 971 -4.24 -3.33 10.42
N SER A 972 -4.77 -3.54 9.20
CA SER A 972 -6.02 -4.28 8.96
C SER A 972 -6.03 -5.73 9.47
N THR A 973 -4.88 -6.37 9.58
CA THR A 973 -4.74 -7.75 10.08
C THR A 973 -4.55 -7.81 11.60
N GLY A 974 -4.36 -6.66 12.27
CA GLY A 974 -4.02 -6.60 13.69
C GLY A 974 -2.70 -7.30 14.00
N ALA A 975 -1.71 -7.17 13.12
CA ALA A 975 -0.36 -7.72 13.32
C ALA A 975 0.45 -6.91 14.34
N ILE A 976 0.20 -5.60 14.44
CA ILE A 976 0.86 -4.68 15.37
C ILE A 976 -0.10 -4.37 16.51
N ILE A 977 0.28 -4.74 17.74
CA ILE A 977 -0.52 -4.55 18.95
C ILE A 977 0.29 -3.68 19.90
N PHE A 978 -0.22 -2.50 20.23
CA PHE A 978 0.44 -1.54 21.12
C PHE A 978 -0.38 -1.38 22.40
N GLY A 979 0.31 -1.18 23.53
CA GLY A 979 -0.37 -0.89 24.78
C GLY A 979 0.57 -0.72 25.97
N ASP A 980 -0.03 -0.58 27.14
CA ASP A 980 0.68 -0.50 28.42
C ASP A 980 0.90 -1.90 29.01
N MET A 981 2.15 -2.32 29.12
CA MET A 981 2.55 -3.61 29.69
C MET A 981 2.43 -3.67 31.22
N ASN A 982 2.26 -2.53 31.90
CA ASN A 982 2.01 -2.51 33.34
C ASN A 982 0.51 -2.69 33.67
N ASN A 983 -0.39 -2.45 32.71
CA ASN A 983 -1.81 -2.70 32.89
C ASN A 983 -2.10 -4.18 32.58
N PRO A 984 -2.46 -5.02 33.57
CA PRO A 984 -2.71 -6.44 33.34
C PRO A 984 -3.93 -6.71 32.44
N GLU A 985 -4.83 -5.74 32.32
CA GLU A 985 -6.04 -5.85 31.49
C GLU A 985 -5.80 -5.49 30.03
N SER A 986 -4.66 -4.88 29.69
CA SER A 986 -4.33 -4.53 28.30
C SER A 986 -4.14 -5.77 27.44
N THR A 987 -4.49 -5.67 26.16
CA THR A 987 -4.37 -6.76 25.21
C THR A 987 -2.92 -7.25 25.11
N ILE A 988 -1.95 -6.34 25.14
CA ILE A 988 -0.53 -6.69 25.10
C ILE A 988 -0.07 -7.48 26.32
N SER A 989 -0.48 -7.11 27.54
CA SER A 989 -0.11 -7.82 28.77
C SER A 989 -0.65 -9.25 28.77
N LYS A 990 -1.90 -9.43 28.36
CA LYS A 990 -2.54 -10.74 28.20
C LYS A 990 -1.78 -11.63 27.21
N ILE A 991 -1.44 -11.09 26.04
CA ILE A 991 -0.65 -11.83 25.03
C ILE A 991 0.73 -12.22 25.58
N LEU A 992 1.45 -11.28 26.20
CA LEU A 992 2.80 -11.53 26.71
C LEU A 992 2.83 -12.49 27.90
N THR A 993 1.72 -12.68 28.62
CA THR A 993 1.64 -13.64 29.72
C THR A 993 1.82 -15.08 29.22
N GLU A 994 1.31 -15.39 28.02
CA GLU A 994 1.46 -16.69 27.38
C GLU A 994 2.66 -16.73 26.43
N GLU A 995 2.83 -15.72 25.58
CA GLU A 995 3.79 -15.79 24.47
C GLU A 995 5.25 -15.63 24.92
N LYS A 996 5.53 -15.05 26.11
CA LYS A 996 6.90 -15.04 26.67
C LYS A 996 7.48 -16.45 26.81
N ASP A 997 6.65 -17.42 27.17
CA ASP A 997 6.98 -18.84 27.22
C ASP A 997 6.53 -19.62 25.97
N GLY A 998 6.03 -18.91 24.97
CA GLY A 998 5.65 -19.41 23.65
C GLY A 998 6.56 -18.85 22.56
N ARG A 999 5.98 -18.06 21.65
CA ARG A 999 6.64 -17.59 20.42
C ARG A 999 7.33 -16.24 20.54
N ALA A 1000 7.18 -15.52 21.65
CA ALA A 1000 7.72 -14.17 21.76
C ALA A 1000 9.26 -14.18 21.85
N PHE A 1001 9.90 -13.35 21.04
CA PHE A 1001 11.33 -13.10 21.08
C PHE A 1001 11.61 -11.61 20.86
N HIS A 1002 12.76 -11.14 21.32
CA HIS A 1002 13.30 -9.84 20.95
C HIS A 1002 14.38 -10.00 19.88
N VAL A 1003 14.47 -9.02 18.98
CA VAL A 1003 15.51 -9.04 17.94
C VAL A 1003 16.85 -8.62 18.58
N LEU A 1004 17.89 -9.43 18.40
CA LEU A 1004 19.24 -9.26 18.94
C LEU A 1004 19.32 -9.31 20.49
N GLU A 1005 18.71 -10.34 21.09
CA GLU A 1005 18.73 -10.57 22.55
C GLU A 1005 20.15 -10.69 23.13
N GLU A 1006 21.10 -11.20 22.35
CA GLU A 1006 22.50 -11.40 22.75
C GLU A 1006 23.22 -10.08 23.06
N ILE A 1007 22.79 -8.96 22.49
CA ILE A 1007 23.37 -7.62 22.74
C ILE A 1007 22.83 -7.01 24.06
N ASN A 1008 21.77 -7.59 24.63
CA ASN A 1008 21.13 -7.14 25.88
C ASN A 1008 20.72 -5.65 25.87
N VAL A 1009 20.19 -5.16 24.73
CA VAL A 1009 19.60 -3.81 24.63
C VAL A 1009 18.20 -3.70 25.25
N ARG A 1010 17.62 -4.83 25.68
CA ARG A 1010 16.29 -4.96 26.30
C ARG A 1010 15.18 -4.18 25.55
N PRO A 1011 14.83 -4.58 24.31
CA PRO A 1011 13.75 -3.98 23.52
C PRO A 1011 12.41 -3.92 24.25
N GLN A 1012 11.53 -3.03 23.81
CA GLN A 1012 10.12 -2.96 24.26
C GLN A 1012 9.14 -3.47 23.20
N ILE A 1013 9.67 -4.06 22.13
CA ILE A 1013 8.89 -4.69 21.07
C ILE A 1013 9.22 -6.17 21.06
N SER A 1014 8.22 -7.01 21.27
CA SER A 1014 8.33 -8.46 21.13
C SER A 1014 7.76 -8.90 19.78
N TYR A 1015 8.52 -9.69 19.05
CA TYR A 1015 8.10 -10.32 17.81
C TYR A 1015 7.62 -11.73 18.11
N LEU A 1016 6.62 -12.24 17.38
CA LEU A 1016 6.20 -13.63 17.47
C LEU A 1016 6.80 -14.42 16.32
N THR A 1017 7.45 -15.55 16.62
CA THR A 1017 8.04 -16.48 15.65
C THR A 1017 7.06 -16.79 14.50
N LYS A 1018 7.53 -16.71 13.25
CA LYS A 1018 6.74 -17.04 12.06
C LYS A 1018 6.48 -18.54 12.01
N ILE A 1019 5.22 -18.93 11.88
CA ILE A 1019 4.81 -20.33 11.74
C ILE A 1019 4.33 -20.54 10.31
N ARG A 1020 4.86 -21.55 9.61
CA ARG A 1020 4.39 -21.98 8.28
C ARG A 1020 3.61 -23.29 8.36
N ASN A 1021 2.54 -23.44 7.59
CA ASN A 1021 1.77 -24.68 7.52
C ASN A 1021 2.33 -25.60 6.43
N LYS A 1022 3.60 -25.97 6.57
CA LYS A 1022 4.28 -26.93 5.70
C LYS A 1022 4.34 -28.31 6.35
N ASP A 1023 4.56 -29.32 5.51
CA ASP A 1023 4.84 -30.68 5.97
C ASP A 1023 6.27 -30.76 6.51
N GLU A 1024 6.55 -31.75 7.35
CA GLU A 1024 7.92 -32.07 7.75
C GLU A 1024 8.68 -32.62 6.53
N GLU A 1025 9.74 -31.93 6.11
CA GLU A 1025 10.65 -32.50 5.12
C GLU A 1025 11.47 -33.63 5.78
N PRO A 1026 11.71 -34.76 5.09
CA PRO A 1026 12.56 -35.80 5.62
C PRO A 1026 13.95 -35.18 5.87
N LYS A 1027 14.43 -35.24 7.11
CA LYS A 1027 15.77 -34.76 7.48
C LYS A 1027 16.78 -35.25 6.46
N GLN A 1028 17.38 -34.35 5.68
CA GLN A 1028 18.63 -34.67 4.99
C GLN A 1028 19.61 -35.08 6.10
N ALA A 1029 20.21 -36.26 5.95
CA ALA A 1029 21.13 -36.80 6.93
C ALA A 1029 22.31 -35.84 7.04
N THR A 1030 22.31 -34.98 8.06
CA THR A 1030 23.50 -34.26 8.53
C THR A 1030 24.59 -35.30 8.69
N ARG A 1031 25.62 -35.23 7.83
CA ARG A 1031 26.88 -35.93 8.04
C ARG A 1031 27.35 -35.54 9.43
N GLN A 1032 27.37 -36.52 10.34
CA GLN A 1032 28.02 -36.36 11.62
C GLN A 1032 29.48 -35.95 11.34
N GLU A 1033 29.82 -34.70 11.61
CA GLU A 1033 31.20 -34.36 11.89
C GLU A 1033 31.54 -35.02 13.22
N SER A 1034 32.27 -36.13 13.12
CA SER A 1034 32.96 -36.73 14.24
C SER A 1034 34.02 -35.72 14.70
N HIS A 1035 33.74 -35.00 15.79
CA HIS A 1035 34.79 -34.37 16.58
C HIS A 1035 35.61 -35.48 17.25
N ALA A 1036 36.84 -35.65 16.76
CA ALA A 1036 37.96 -36.24 17.48
C ALA A 1036 38.92 -35.13 17.89
#